data_AF-A0A3B4UQG9-F1
#
_entry.id   AF-A0A3B4UQG9-F1
#
_cell.length_a   1.000
_cell.length_b   1.000
_cell.length_c   1.000
_cell.angle_alpha   90.00
_cell.angle_beta   90.00
_cell.angle_gamma   90.00
#
_symmetry.space_group_name_H-M   'P 1'
#
loop_
_entity.id
_entity.type
_entity.pdbx_description
1 polymer ?
#
loop_
_entity_poly.entity_id
_entity_poly.type
_entity_poly.pdbx_seq_one_letter_code
_entity_poly.pdbx_strand_id
1 'polypeptide(L)'
;MACRESELSGVRWSFNSSTLGTETQSGPTGIETAPNYNSRLKIPIKKYDNISEDIQMRPAATVSPRRKAKRSVGPTYSENVDRSISGEAQSGERFVENVQGVSNSRAEYRRTGEEARGSNPRQSEPHLDTSTFALSGDSAHNQAMVHWSGHNSSVILILTKLYDFNLGAVTESSLWRSSDYGSTYNKLNDKVGSRTVLSYLYVCPTNKQKIMMLSDPEVESAVLISSDEGASFEKHPINFNILSLLFHPAQENWILAYSHDSKLYSSMDFGRKWQLVHDNVMPGRFYWYDYLVHDPKLSGGSSDLLSKTHLTRAQRCTDGNRQYLFPGHVDTNSLVVQDEYVFTQVTKSGRASYFVSYMRESFKRMKLPKYCLPKDMHIISTDEKQVFAAVQEWNQNNTYSLYISDSPGVYFTLSLENLRTSRGPAGNLLVDFYKVEGINGMYLANKLVDNHIKTFITYNKGQTWALLPGPSTDVAGNNLHCILPFCSLHLHLEMLENPYTSGPITSKKSVPGIIVATGNIGTELSSTNLGMFITSDAGNSWRQIFDEEHNIWFLDNGGALLAVLHAATPIRHLWISLDEGKKWDRHSFSLAPLYVDGVLMEPESDNHIITFFGHFSHRSEWQLIKIDYKGLFSRRCMDGDYQTWHLHNKGELCVMGERQIFMKRRPGNRCMLVQDYSRIYSSEPCLCTTYDFECDYGWERQADGKCSPAFWFNPNGAAKSCSSSQSFLNSTGYRKVLSNNCKEAGRNVYSPRRQACRPRPPRGLRLSTNQGELSAPVGSNVTFMVYLEDGDSLRTSIQLDFGDGIKITYSNLSRTDDGIMHIYRTTGIYRVTASAENSQGSDSSTLFLHITSPVERVYLSVPIVAIRGKEANLTAVVWPSHTRTLTFFWWFDNSSEPIITLEGSISYTFQREGKNKVTVQVASGSTVMQDSKVITVKEFFRSLLLSFSPALDEHNPDIPEWREDIGRVVRAALSQVHEVPILLVSLYPGLPTTAELFILPDEHTASEHKRGSEEALETISDIFVTALNQGLIQFELKADTRIIVYMTQQTLAPLVDSNSIHSGSAMLMLLTVVFVGLAAFFIYKFKRKIPWIHVQTEDSHEKEPEVISTVGQNDNMSKVKLTEFPSPKELMAKDLEARSLGSFSRTTLQSTHPAALKNG
;
A
#
# COMPACT_ATOMS: atom_id res chain seq x y z
N MET A 1 3.55 10.03 -22.84
CA MET A 1 4.18 10.73 -21.70
C MET A 1 4.75 9.68 -20.76
N ALA A 2 5.91 9.91 -20.15
CA ALA A 2 6.58 8.91 -19.33
C ALA A 2 6.21 9.06 -17.85
N CYS A 3 5.75 7.98 -17.22
CA CYS A 3 5.73 7.87 -15.76
C CYS A 3 7.03 7.21 -15.31
N ARG A 4 7.66 7.73 -14.25
CA ARG A 4 8.77 7.05 -13.58
C ARG A 4 8.22 6.05 -12.59
N GLU A 5 8.73 4.83 -12.65
CA GLU A 5 8.56 3.83 -11.59
C GLU A 5 9.42 4.21 -10.38
N SER A 6 9.05 3.70 -9.20
CA SER A 6 9.72 3.98 -7.93
C SER A 6 9.97 2.67 -7.18
N GLU A 7 11.25 2.38 -6.96
CA GLU A 7 11.75 1.15 -6.33
C GLU A 7 11.74 1.22 -4.79
N LEU A 8 12.42 0.25 -4.16
CA LEU A 8 12.67 0.05 -2.71
C LEU A 8 11.54 -0.68 -1.96
N SER A 9 11.83 -1.50 -0.94
CA SER A 9 13.10 -1.66 -0.19
C SER A 9 13.39 -3.11 0.20
N GLY A 10 14.68 -3.47 0.17
CA GLY A 10 15.30 -4.49 1.02
C GLY A 10 16.35 -3.82 1.91
N VAL A 11 16.63 -4.35 3.10
CA VAL A 11 17.46 -3.66 4.09
C VAL A 11 18.94 -3.65 3.70
N ARG A 12 19.52 -2.45 3.54
CA ARG A 12 20.96 -2.20 3.67
C ARG A 12 21.18 -0.83 4.30
N TRP A 13 22.19 -0.72 5.16
CA TRP A 13 22.57 0.53 5.82
C TRP A 13 23.59 1.32 4.98
N SER A 14 23.41 2.63 4.88
CA SER A 14 24.46 3.56 4.45
C SER A 14 24.24 4.95 5.06
N PHE A 15 25.28 5.50 5.69
CA PHE A 15 25.34 6.91 6.08
C PHE A 15 26.01 7.72 4.98
N ASN A 16 25.67 9.01 4.87
CA ASN A 16 26.13 9.88 3.79
C ASN A 16 26.75 11.16 4.37
N SER A 17 27.96 11.52 3.93
CA SER A 17 28.66 12.75 4.31
C SER A 17 29.38 13.36 3.10
N SER A 18 29.41 14.69 3.01
CA SER A 18 29.67 15.41 1.75
C SER A 18 31.05 16.07 1.64
N THR A 19 31.52 16.24 0.39
CA THR A 19 32.74 16.98 -0.06
C THR A 19 34.07 16.26 0.26
N LEU A 20 35.16 16.35 -0.52
CA LEU A 20 35.57 17.33 -1.56
C LEU A 20 36.64 16.75 -2.52
N GLY A 21 36.54 16.99 -3.85
CA GLY A 21 37.61 16.74 -4.85
C GLY A 21 37.84 15.27 -5.25
N THR A 22 38.52 14.93 -6.37
CA THR A 22 39.10 15.71 -7.48
C THR A 22 39.10 14.88 -8.79
N GLU A 23 38.83 15.49 -9.95
CA GLU A 23 38.97 14.84 -11.26
C GLU A 23 40.10 15.43 -12.13
N THR A 24 40.81 14.55 -12.84
CA THR A 24 41.80 14.81 -13.91
C THR A 24 41.91 13.55 -14.77
N GLN A 25 42.07 13.54 -16.10
CA GLN A 25 42.12 14.60 -17.12
C GLN A 25 41.99 13.94 -18.52
N SER A 26 41.26 14.56 -19.48
CA SER A 26 41.65 14.65 -20.92
C SER A 26 40.57 15.32 -21.79
N GLY A 27 40.98 16.25 -22.66
CA GLY A 27 40.19 16.80 -23.79
C GLY A 27 40.71 16.24 -25.13
N PRO A 28 40.70 16.97 -26.28
CA PRO A 28 40.33 18.38 -26.55
C PRO A 28 39.22 18.47 -27.66
N THR A 29 38.90 19.56 -28.40
CA THR A 29 39.40 20.96 -28.59
C THR A 29 38.24 21.87 -29.09
N GLY A 30 38.42 23.20 -29.09
CA GLY A 30 37.53 24.19 -29.77
C GLY A 30 36.89 25.17 -28.78
N ILE A 31 37.31 26.44 -28.57
CA ILE A 31 37.72 27.53 -29.51
C ILE A 31 36.51 27.91 -30.40
N GLU A 32 35.91 29.11 -30.36
CA GLU A 32 36.37 30.46 -29.92
C GLU A 32 35.13 31.29 -29.45
N THR A 33 35.11 32.06 -28.35
CA THR A 33 35.55 33.47 -28.24
C THR A 33 35.20 34.07 -26.85
N ALA A 34 35.96 35.08 -26.40
CA ALA A 34 35.74 35.96 -25.24
C ALA A 34 36.63 37.22 -25.45
N PRO A 35 36.54 38.39 -24.73
CA PRO A 35 36.43 38.50 -23.26
C PRO A 35 35.84 39.83 -22.66
N ASN A 36 36.06 40.02 -21.34
CA ASN A 36 36.25 41.31 -20.62
C ASN A 36 35.06 42.29 -20.39
N TYR A 37 35.12 43.23 -19.41
CA TYR A 37 35.57 43.20 -17.98
C TYR A 37 35.19 44.56 -17.29
N ASN A 38 35.07 44.58 -15.96
CA ASN A 38 35.22 45.76 -15.05
C ASN A 38 34.28 47.02 -15.12
N SER A 39 33.28 47.02 -14.22
CA SER A 39 33.23 47.90 -13.01
C SER A 39 32.63 49.34 -13.00
N ARG A 40 32.08 49.70 -11.81
CA ARG A 40 32.00 51.02 -11.10
C ARG A 40 30.68 51.84 -11.05
N LEU A 41 30.47 52.42 -9.84
CA LEU A 41 29.84 53.71 -9.44
C LEU A 41 28.32 53.85 -9.09
N LYS A 42 28.07 53.96 -7.77
CA LYS A 42 27.35 55.01 -6.99
C LYS A 42 25.86 55.43 -7.22
N ILE A 43 25.23 55.67 -6.07
CA ILE A 43 23.96 56.38 -5.74
C ILE A 43 23.84 57.81 -6.32
N PRO A 44 22.60 58.34 -6.49
CA PRO A 44 22.21 59.59 -5.82
C PRO A 44 20.76 59.65 -5.26
N ILE A 45 20.41 60.72 -4.51
CA ILE A 45 19.10 60.96 -3.82
C ILE A 45 18.76 62.48 -3.79
N LYS A 46 17.48 62.90 -4.04
CA LYS A 46 16.72 64.05 -3.42
C LYS A 46 15.38 64.36 -4.13
N LYS A 47 14.24 64.53 -3.42
CA LYS A 47 13.54 65.77 -2.87
C LYS A 47 12.81 66.65 -3.92
N TYR A 48 11.79 67.49 -3.64
CA TYR A 48 11.18 68.14 -2.43
C TYR A 48 9.60 68.08 -2.54
N ASP A 49 8.67 68.76 -1.82
CA ASP A 49 8.67 69.84 -0.79
C ASP A 49 7.56 69.69 0.34
N ASN A 50 6.83 70.77 0.74
CA ASN A 50 6.01 70.89 1.98
C ASN A 50 4.61 71.56 1.82
N ILE A 51 3.80 71.52 2.90
CA ILE A 51 2.91 72.59 3.46
C ILE A 51 2.54 72.24 4.94
N SER A 52 1.91 73.13 5.73
CA SER A 52 1.95 73.17 7.22
C SER A 52 0.59 73.21 7.97
N GLU A 53 0.64 73.37 9.32
CA GLU A 53 -0.44 73.51 10.35
C GLU A 53 -1.11 72.20 10.87
N ASP A 54 -1.66 72.08 12.09
CA ASP A 54 -1.34 72.56 13.47
C ASP A 54 -2.18 71.73 14.52
N ILE A 55 -2.16 72.06 15.82
CA ILE A 55 -3.13 71.71 16.92
C ILE A 55 -2.92 70.40 17.74
N GLN A 56 -2.19 70.56 18.86
CA GLN A 56 -2.64 70.42 20.28
C GLN A 56 -3.15 69.11 20.96
N MET A 57 -2.75 69.01 22.26
CA MET A 57 -3.41 68.41 23.45
C MET A 57 -2.99 67.04 24.07
N ARG A 58 -2.95 67.08 25.42
CA ARG A 58 -2.72 66.07 26.48
C ARG A 58 -3.95 66.11 27.42
N PRO A 59 -4.28 65.09 28.26
CA PRO A 59 -3.55 64.71 29.50
C PRO A 59 -3.58 63.16 29.74
N ALA A 60 -3.41 62.53 30.92
CA ALA A 60 -3.19 62.95 32.32
C ALA A 60 -2.11 62.10 33.03
N ALA A 61 -1.97 62.25 34.36
CA ALA A 61 -0.64 62.35 34.97
C ALA A 61 -0.59 62.22 36.51
N THR A 62 -0.20 61.05 37.05
CA THR A 62 0.02 60.82 38.50
C THR A 62 1.29 59.97 38.75
N VAL A 63 2.27 60.25 39.63
CA VAL A 63 2.46 61.12 40.83
C VAL A 63 1.99 60.48 42.16
N SER A 64 2.80 60.30 43.25
CA SER A 64 4.28 60.36 43.43
C SER A 64 4.82 59.53 44.68
N PRO A 65 5.78 59.93 45.58
CA PRO A 65 7.16 59.36 45.56
C PRO A 65 7.93 59.11 46.92
N ARG A 66 9.24 58.80 46.83
CA ARG A 66 10.42 59.12 47.73
C ARG A 66 10.86 58.21 48.92
N ARG A 67 12.13 57.73 48.85
CA ARG A 67 13.30 57.84 49.80
C ARG A 67 14.52 57.06 49.19
N LYS A 68 15.84 57.26 49.39
CA LYS A 68 16.79 58.08 50.21
C LYS A 68 17.09 57.62 51.67
N ALA A 69 18.36 57.49 52.15
CA ALA A 69 19.71 57.64 51.53
C ALA A 69 20.92 57.12 52.41
N LYS A 70 22.14 57.04 51.81
CA LYS A 70 23.50 57.52 52.25
C LYS A 70 24.44 56.79 53.27
N ARG A 71 25.71 56.53 52.81
CA ARG A 71 27.06 56.75 53.46
C ARG A 71 27.48 55.96 54.76
N SER A 72 28.76 55.76 55.18
CA SER A 72 30.15 55.88 54.60
C SER A 72 31.29 55.41 55.57
N VAL A 73 32.58 55.42 55.12
CA VAL A 73 33.89 55.50 55.87
C VAL A 73 34.76 54.20 56.01
N GLY A 74 36.12 54.35 56.00
CA GLY A 74 37.21 53.32 56.22
C GLY A 74 38.13 53.71 57.42
N PRO A 75 39.50 53.60 57.44
CA PRO A 75 40.52 53.02 56.50
C PRO A 75 41.76 52.30 57.20
N THR A 76 42.95 52.20 56.54
CA THR A 76 44.36 52.01 57.07
C THR A 76 44.80 50.64 57.70
N TYR A 77 45.86 49.90 57.27
CA TYR A 77 47.37 50.01 57.36
C TYR A 77 48.01 49.36 58.65
N SER A 78 49.25 48.82 58.75
CA SER A 78 50.35 48.40 57.80
C SER A 78 51.57 47.73 58.53
N GLU A 79 52.53 47.09 57.81
CA GLU A 79 53.95 46.71 58.22
C GLU A 79 54.18 45.58 59.29
N ASN A 80 55.35 44.91 59.52
CA ASN A 80 56.67 44.74 58.83
C ASN A 80 57.51 43.46 59.26
N VAL A 81 58.30 42.89 58.32
CA VAL A 81 59.72 42.35 58.32
C VAL A 81 60.41 41.56 59.48
N ASP A 82 61.01 40.38 59.17
CA ASP A 82 62.44 39.88 59.37
C ASP A 82 62.55 38.32 59.21
N ARG A 83 63.49 37.65 58.49
CA ARG A 83 64.96 37.35 58.62
C ARG A 83 65.37 36.21 59.62
N SER A 84 66.40 35.36 59.45
CA SER A 84 67.17 34.83 58.26
C SER A 84 68.36 33.89 58.67
N ILE A 85 68.79 32.93 57.81
CA ILE A 85 70.14 32.25 57.74
C ILE A 85 70.44 31.22 58.89
N SER A 86 71.20 30.10 58.81
CA SER A 86 72.09 29.34 57.84
C SER A 86 71.86 27.79 58.00
N GLY A 87 72.55 26.80 57.38
CA GLY A 87 73.51 26.71 56.25
C GLY A 87 74.57 25.57 56.38
N GLU A 88 74.93 24.90 55.26
CA GLU A 88 76.05 23.92 55.03
C GLU A 88 75.99 22.52 55.74
N ALA A 89 76.51 21.38 55.21
CA ALA A 89 77.29 21.06 54.00
C ALA A 89 77.04 19.61 53.43
N GLN A 90 77.30 19.42 52.11
CA GLN A 90 77.90 18.25 51.37
C GLN A 90 77.67 16.76 51.77
N SER A 91 77.62 15.75 50.89
CA SER A 91 77.69 15.64 49.39
C SER A 91 77.24 14.25 48.87
N GLY A 92 77.03 14.09 47.54
CA GLY A 92 76.74 12.81 46.82
C GLY A 92 75.29 12.70 46.32
N GLU A 93 74.95 13.15 45.09
CA GLU A 93 74.99 12.39 43.81
C GLU A 93 74.19 11.08 43.80
N ARG A 94 73.29 10.74 42.85
CA ARG A 94 72.74 11.33 41.59
C ARG A 94 71.50 10.47 41.22
N PHE A 95 70.49 10.86 40.44
CA PHE A 95 70.00 12.15 39.91
C PHE A 95 68.50 11.95 39.55
N VAL A 96 67.63 12.91 39.91
CA VAL A 96 66.68 13.65 39.03
C VAL A 96 65.82 12.88 37.99
N GLU A 97 64.55 13.21 37.74
CA GLU A 97 63.49 14.00 38.42
C GLU A 97 62.22 13.89 37.55
N ASN A 98 61.01 14.05 38.12
CA ASN A 98 59.86 14.44 37.31
C ASN A 98 58.77 15.13 38.15
N VAL A 99 58.10 16.14 37.56
CA VAL A 99 57.54 17.26 38.32
C VAL A 99 56.01 17.29 38.34
N GLN A 100 55.42 17.32 39.55
CA GLN A 100 54.11 17.93 39.80
C GLN A 100 54.33 19.44 40.01
N GLY A 101 53.49 20.37 39.57
CA GLY A 101 52.16 20.31 38.96
C GLY A 101 51.44 21.63 39.28
N VAL A 102 50.30 21.94 38.63
CA VAL A 102 49.49 23.13 38.99
C VAL A 102 48.02 22.75 39.03
N SER A 103 47.35 23.06 40.14
CA SER A 103 45.90 22.95 40.27
C SER A 103 45.30 24.32 40.59
N ASN A 104 44.00 24.48 40.33
CA ASN A 104 43.20 25.53 40.96
C ASN A 104 41.76 25.05 41.17
N SER A 105 41.03 25.70 42.07
CA SER A 105 40.02 25.01 42.90
C SER A 105 38.57 25.51 42.77
N ARG A 106 37.61 24.59 43.02
CA ARG A 106 36.32 24.73 43.75
C ARG A 106 35.38 23.55 43.43
N ALA A 107 34.47 23.11 44.29
CA ALA A 107 34.39 23.14 45.76
C ALA A 107 33.28 22.17 46.23
N GLU A 108 33.57 21.24 47.14
CA GLU A 108 32.57 20.34 47.72
C GLU A 108 32.02 20.83 49.06
N TYR A 109 30.72 20.60 49.29
CA TYR A 109 30.03 20.96 50.53
C TYR A 109 30.18 19.85 51.59
N ARG A 110 30.92 20.14 52.66
CA ARG A 110 30.92 19.28 53.86
C ARG A 110 29.54 19.33 54.54
N ARG A 111 28.98 18.17 54.86
CA ARG A 111 28.10 18.00 56.04
C ARG A 111 28.94 17.54 57.23
N THR A 112 28.52 17.95 58.42
CA THR A 112 29.17 17.65 59.70
C THR A 112 28.88 16.21 60.14
N GLY A 113 29.84 15.58 60.82
CA GLY A 113 29.63 14.34 61.56
C GLY A 113 29.53 14.59 63.06
N GLU A 114 28.82 13.71 63.76
CA GLU A 114 28.93 13.50 65.21
C GLU A 114 29.24 12.01 65.47
N GLU A 115 29.96 11.72 66.54
CA GLU A 115 30.50 10.38 66.82
C GLU A 115 29.54 9.53 67.65
N ALA A 116 29.32 8.26 67.27
CA ALA A 116 28.74 7.26 68.17
C ALA A 116 29.32 5.85 67.90
N ARG A 117 29.73 5.18 68.98
CA ARG A 117 30.48 3.91 68.98
C ARG A 117 29.60 2.69 68.68
N GLY A 118 30.10 1.81 67.81
CA GLY A 118 30.14 0.36 68.03
C GLY A 118 28.85 -0.46 67.85
N SER A 119 28.76 -1.17 66.72
CA SER A 119 27.89 -2.35 66.54
C SER A 119 28.56 -3.41 65.66
N ASN A 120 28.21 -4.68 65.86
CA ASN A 120 28.91 -5.85 65.30
C ASN A 120 29.05 -5.87 63.76
N PRO A 121 30.12 -6.48 63.21
CA PRO A 121 30.28 -6.71 61.77
C PRO A 121 29.37 -7.85 61.28
N ARG A 122 28.09 -7.55 60.99
CA ARG A 122 27.13 -8.48 60.37
C ARG A 122 26.19 -7.83 59.35
N GLN A 123 26.77 -7.35 58.27
CA GLN A 123 26.27 -7.53 56.90
C GLN A 123 27.38 -7.13 55.94
N SER A 124 27.73 -7.99 54.98
CA SER A 124 28.62 -7.61 53.89
C SER A 124 27.92 -6.59 52.99
N GLU A 125 28.67 -5.59 52.52
CA GLU A 125 28.22 -4.80 51.39
C GLU A 125 27.99 -5.72 50.18
N PRO A 126 27.01 -5.42 49.31
CA PRO A 126 26.69 -6.26 48.17
C PRO A 126 27.85 -6.21 47.16
N HIS A 127 28.66 -7.26 47.14
CA HIS A 127 29.81 -7.39 46.24
C HIS A 127 29.34 -7.88 44.87
N LEU A 128 30.00 -7.36 43.83
CA LEU A 128 29.90 -7.84 42.45
C LEU A 128 31.27 -8.38 42.07
N ASP A 129 31.34 -9.63 41.62
CA ASP A 129 32.61 -10.22 41.20
C ASP A 129 32.81 -9.93 39.71
N THR A 130 33.74 -9.03 39.39
CA THR A 130 34.00 -8.53 38.03
C THR A 130 35.31 -9.05 37.47
N SER A 131 35.28 -9.65 36.27
CA SER A 131 36.49 -10.09 35.55
C SER A 131 36.51 -9.54 34.12
N THR A 132 37.63 -8.92 33.74
CA THR A 132 37.84 -8.37 32.39
C THR A 132 38.69 -9.34 31.55
N PHE A 133 38.33 -9.52 30.28
CA PHE A 133 39.07 -10.27 29.28
C PHE A 133 39.21 -9.43 27.98
N ALA A 134 40.41 -9.38 27.41
CA ALA A 134 40.67 -8.71 26.14
C ALA A 134 40.79 -9.74 25.00
N LEU A 135 40.14 -9.49 23.86
CA LEU A 135 40.31 -10.31 22.65
C LEU A 135 41.62 -9.94 21.96
N SER A 136 42.76 -10.40 22.48
CA SER A 136 44.05 -9.91 22.01
C SER A 136 44.43 -10.37 20.60
N GLY A 137 44.98 -9.45 19.80
CA GLY A 137 45.12 -9.60 18.36
C GLY A 137 43.80 -9.37 17.59
N ASP A 138 42.93 -8.50 18.12
CA ASP A 138 41.61 -8.16 17.55
C ASP A 138 41.33 -6.65 17.69
N SER A 139 42.17 -5.82 17.07
CA SER A 139 42.15 -4.35 17.17
C SER A 139 41.67 -3.63 15.90
N ALA A 140 41.37 -4.37 14.83
CA ALA A 140 40.93 -3.83 13.53
C ALA A 140 39.44 -4.05 13.23
N HIS A 141 38.82 -5.08 13.83
CA HIS A 141 37.44 -5.49 13.53
C HIS A 141 36.43 -4.50 14.12
N ASN A 142 35.49 -4.02 13.30
CA ASN A 142 34.57 -2.92 13.63
C ASN A 142 33.15 -3.37 14.02
N GLN A 143 32.85 -4.67 13.97
CA GLN A 143 31.57 -5.25 14.39
C GLN A 143 31.81 -6.57 15.15
N ALA A 144 30.92 -6.88 16.09
CA ALA A 144 30.91 -8.14 16.83
C ALA A 144 29.49 -8.73 16.92
N MET A 145 29.41 -10.07 16.93
CA MET A 145 28.19 -10.84 17.17
C MET A 145 28.45 -11.79 18.35
N VAL A 146 27.65 -11.70 19.41
CA VAL A 146 27.94 -12.34 20.71
C VAL A 146 26.76 -13.22 21.12
N HIS A 147 26.95 -14.54 21.20
CA HIS A 147 25.85 -15.49 21.42
C HIS A 147 26.15 -16.55 22.49
N TRP A 148 25.16 -16.81 23.35
CA TRP A 148 25.09 -18.02 24.18
C TRP A 148 24.65 -19.22 23.34
N SER A 149 25.27 -20.37 23.57
CA SER A 149 25.00 -21.63 22.84
C SER A 149 23.99 -22.56 23.53
N GLY A 150 23.31 -22.12 24.60
CA GLY A 150 22.46 -22.99 25.40
C GLY A 150 21.38 -22.29 26.22
N HIS A 151 20.65 -23.08 26.99
CA HIS A 151 20.25 -22.72 28.35
C HIS A 151 21.13 -23.58 29.27
N ASN A 152 21.70 -23.01 30.34
CA ASN A 152 22.62 -23.69 31.25
C ASN A 152 23.91 -24.25 30.59
N SER A 153 24.31 -23.77 29.39
CA SER A 153 25.64 -24.03 28.85
C SER A 153 26.62 -22.94 29.29
N SER A 154 27.85 -23.34 29.61
CA SER A 154 28.96 -22.41 29.90
C SER A 154 29.61 -21.82 28.64
N VAL A 155 29.12 -22.15 27.44
CA VAL A 155 29.76 -21.81 26.17
C VAL A 155 29.15 -20.57 25.52
N ILE A 156 30.01 -19.55 25.36
CA ILE A 156 29.75 -18.31 24.63
C ILE A 156 30.59 -18.32 23.35
N LEU A 157 30.00 -17.93 22.23
CA LEU A 157 30.65 -17.76 20.94
C LEU A 157 30.63 -16.29 20.52
N ILE A 158 31.74 -15.81 19.97
CA ILE A 158 31.87 -14.44 19.45
C ILE A 158 32.47 -14.47 18.06
N LEU A 159 31.79 -13.83 17.11
CA LEU A 159 32.32 -13.52 15.78
C LEU A 159 32.62 -12.02 15.72
N THR A 160 33.90 -11.65 15.72
CA THR A 160 34.35 -10.29 15.36
C THR A 160 34.58 -10.23 13.86
N LYS A 161 34.22 -9.12 13.21
CA LYS A 161 34.36 -8.93 11.77
C LYS A 161 34.71 -7.49 11.40
N LEU A 162 35.55 -7.34 10.38
CA LEU A 162 35.89 -6.07 9.76
C LEU A 162 35.03 -5.92 8.51
N TYR A 163 33.95 -5.16 8.64
CA TYR A 163 33.08 -4.80 7.52
C TYR A 163 33.59 -3.53 6.85
N ASP A 164 34.04 -3.64 5.59
CA ASP A 164 34.39 -2.47 4.79
C ASP A 164 33.11 -1.89 4.17
N PHE A 165 32.76 -0.66 4.54
CA PHE A 165 31.54 0.00 4.06
C PHE A 165 31.60 0.44 2.58
N ASN A 166 32.78 0.52 1.97
CA ASN A 166 32.97 0.88 0.57
C ASN A 166 32.85 -0.35 -0.35
N LEU A 167 33.47 -1.46 0.06
CA LEU A 167 33.33 -2.76 -0.63
C LEU A 167 31.97 -3.41 -0.31
N GLY A 168 31.43 -3.16 0.87
CA GLY A 168 30.18 -3.73 1.34
C GLY A 168 30.28 -5.20 1.75
N ALA A 169 31.48 -5.69 2.04
CA ALA A 169 31.80 -7.07 2.38
C ALA A 169 32.67 -7.15 3.64
N VAL A 170 32.79 -8.34 4.24
CA VAL A 170 33.74 -8.60 5.32
C VAL A 170 35.11 -8.93 4.74
N THR A 171 36.15 -8.19 5.16
CA THR A 171 37.52 -8.41 4.69
C THR A 171 38.35 -9.27 5.66
N GLU A 172 38.06 -9.20 6.96
CA GLU A 172 38.69 -10.02 8.00
C GLU A 172 37.66 -10.42 9.07
N SER A 173 37.86 -11.58 9.70
CA SER A 173 36.99 -12.09 10.77
C SER A 173 37.74 -12.96 11.76
N SER A 174 37.38 -12.89 13.04
CA SER A 174 37.88 -13.81 14.06
C SER A 174 36.75 -14.50 14.81
N LEU A 175 36.89 -15.82 15.03
CA LEU A 175 35.98 -16.61 15.83
C LEU A 175 36.60 -16.87 17.20
N TRP A 176 35.85 -16.62 18.26
CA TRP A 176 36.25 -16.84 19.65
C TRP A 176 35.23 -17.72 20.38
N ARG A 177 35.72 -18.57 21.28
CA ARG A 177 34.90 -19.45 22.12
C ARG A 177 35.36 -19.47 23.57
N SER A 178 34.44 -19.19 24.48
CA SER A 178 34.56 -19.52 25.90
C SER A 178 33.86 -20.86 26.19
N SER A 179 34.25 -21.54 27.27
CA SER A 179 33.51 -22.66 27.87
C SER A 179 33.43 -22.57 29.40
N ASP A 180 33.59 -21.36 29.94
CA ASP A 180 33.67 -21.05 31.37
C ASP A 180 32.80 -19.84 31.76
N TYR A 181 31.69 -19.66 31.04
CA TYR A 181 30.78 -18.51 31.14
C TYR A 181 31.49 -17.17 30.90
N GLY A 182 32.42 -17.11 29.94
CA GLY A 182 33.12 -15.89 29.55
C GLY A 182 34.24 -15.42 30.49
N SER A 183 34.84 -16.31 31.29
CA SER A 183 36.07 -15.97 32.04
C SER A 183 37.30 -16.00 31.12
N THR A 184 37.36 -16.91 30.16
CA THR A 184 38.42 -17.00 29.14
C THR A 184 37.84 -17.29 27.75
N TYR A 185 38.48 -16.75 26.71
CA TYR A 185 38.11 -16.99 25.31
C TYR A 185 39.30 -17.49 24.51
N ASN A 186 39.08 -18.52 23.69
CA ASN A 186 40.08 -19.08 22.79
C ASN A 186 39.74 -18.70 21.34
N LYS A 187 40.72 -18.20 20.57
CA LYS A 187 40.58 -17.93 19.14
C LYS A 187 40.57 -19.25 18.36
N LEU A 188 39.59 -19.43 17.45
CA LEU A 188 39.31 -20.70 16.77
C LEU A 188 39.49 -20.64 15.24
N ASN A 189 40.04 -19.55 14.68
CA ASN A 189 40.24 -19.39 13.23
C ASN A 189 40.89 -20.61 12.55
N ASP A 190 41.87 -21.26 13.19
CA ASP A 190 42.54 -22.44 12.64
C ASP A 190 41.62 -23.66 12.46
N LYS A 191 40.56 -23.79 13.29
CA LYS A 191 39.53 -24.84 13.16
C LYS A 191 38.51 -24.55 12.06
N VAL A 192 38.35 -23.28 11.69
CA VAL A 192 37.46 -22.78 10.62
C VAL A 192 38.18 -22.78 9.26
N GLY A 193 39.51 -22.88 9.28
CA GLY A 193 40.40 -22.81 8.13
C GLY A 193 40.91 -21.38 7.93
N SER A 194 42.23 -21.20 7.91
CA SER A 194 42.95 -19.92 7.95
C SER A 194 42.80 -19.00 6.71
N ARG A 195 41.88 -19.32 5.80
CA ARG A 195 41.47 -18.48 4.66
C ARG A 195 39.95 -18.24 4.58
N THR A 196 39.17 -18.87 5.45
CA THR A 196 37.71 -18.69 5.49
C THR A 196 37.40 -17.38 6.22
N VAL A 197 36.89 -16.37 5.51
CA VAL A 197 36.31 -15.17 6.14
C VAL A 197 34.86 -15.45 6.50
N LEU A 198 34.45 -15.14 7.74
CA LEU A 198 33.11 -15.38 8.29
C LEU A 198 32.25 -14.11 8.30
N SER A 199 31.02 -14.21 7.81
CA SER A 199 30.09 -13.08 7.67
C SER A 199 28.99 -13.05 8.74
N TYR A 200 28.47 -14.22 9.13
CA TYR A 200 27.37 -14.39 10.10
C TYR A 200 27.48 -15.66 10.94
N LEU A 201 26.91 -15.61 12.14
CA LEU A 201 26.78 -16.72 13.10
C LEU A 201 25.31 -16.91 13.46
N TYR A 202 24.81 -18.15 13.38
CA TYR A 202 23.46 -18.55 13.74
C TYR A 202 23.49 -19.69 14.76
N VAL A 203 22.75 -19.55 15.85
CA VAL A 203 22.47 -20.64 16.82
C VAL A 203 21.09 -21.22 16.49
N CYS A 204 20.96 -22.55 16.39
CA CYS A 204 19.68 -23.18 16.12
C CYS A 204 18.69 -22.96 17.28
N PRO A 205 17.46 -22.45 17.03
CA PRO A 205 16.51 -22.15 18.11
C PRO A 205 16.01 -23.41 18.84
N THR A 206 15.86 -24.51 18.10
CA THR A 206 15.28 -25.78 18.62
C THR A 206 16.32 -26.64 19.33
N ASN A 207 17.57 -26.64 18.87
CA ASN A 207 18.70 -27.32 19.52
C ASN A 207 19.94 -26.42 19.48
N LYS A 208 20.11 -25.60 20.53
CA LYS A 208 21.16 -24.58 20.60
C LYS A 208 22.60 -25.11 20.49
N GLN A 209 22.82 -26.42 20.73
CA GLN A 209 24.14 -27.05 20.52
C GLN A 209 24.59 -27.07 19.05
N LYS A 210 23.63 -26.91 18.11
CA LYS A 210 23.89 -26.81 16.68
C LYS A 210 24.07 -25.35 16.27
N ILE A 211 25.26 -25.04 15.77
CA ILE A 211 25.64 -23.71 15.28
C ILE A 211 25.95 -23.79 13.80
N MET A 212 25.48 -22.79 13.06
CA MET A 212 25.77 -22.57 11.65
C MET A 212 26.51 -21.25 11.49
N MET A 213 27.54 -21.21 10.65
CA MET A 213 28.24 -19.99 10.26
C MET A 213 28.25 -19.88 8.74
N LEU A 214 28.16 -18.66 8.24
CA LEU A 214 28.27 -18.36 6.81
C LEU A 214 29.63 -17.70 6.57
N SER A 215 30.31 -18.06 5.48
CA SER A 215 31.46 -17.29 5.00
C SER A 215 31.01 -16.02 4.25
N ASP A 216 31.95 -15.13 3.93
CA ASP A 216 31.68 -13.99 3.06
C ASP A 216 31.71 -14.40 1.57
N PRO A 217 30.63 -14.17 0.79
CA PRO A 217 30.49 -14.70 -0.56
C PRO A 217 31.46 -14.09 -1.57
N GLU A 218 32.05 -12.93 -1.31
CA GLU A 218 33.08 -12.33 -2.19
C GLU A 218 34.42 -13.08 -2.10
N VAL A 219 34.63 -13.86 -1.04
CA VAL A 219 35.81 -14.71 -0.84
C VAL A 219 35.51 -16.18 -1.14
N GLU A 220 34.45 -16.73 -0.54
CA GLU A 220 34.03 -18.12 -0.71
C GLU A 220 32.59 -18.31 -0.25
N SER A 221 31.74 -18.96 -1.04
CA SER A 221 30.38 -19.31 -0.62
C SER A 221 30.33 -20.70 0.03
N ALA A 222 30.33 -20.74 1.36
CA ALA A 222 30.29 -21.96 2.15
C ALA A 222 29.46 -21.80 3.44
N VAL A 223 28.95 -22.93 3.93
CA VAL A 223 28.30 -23.06 5.24
C VAL A 223 29.19 -23.91 6.14
N LEU A 224 29.45 -23.45 7.36
CA LEU A 224 30.16 -24.24 8.37
C LEU A 224 29.18 -24.65 9.47
N ILE A 225 29.22 -25.93 9.83
CA ILE A 225 28.27 -26.57 10.75
C ILE A 225 29.04 -27.13 11.94
N SER A 226 28.60 -26.79 13.15
CA SER A 226 28.95 -27.48 14.39
C SER A 226 27.71 -28.20 14.94
N SER A 227 27.93 -29.33 15.61
CA SER A 227 26.92 -30.03 16.42
C SER A 227 27.43 -30.30 17.85
N ASP A 228 28.44 -29.53 18.28
CA ASP A 228 29.20 -29.73 19.52
C ASP A 228 29.49 -28.40 20.24
N GLU A 229 28.51 -27.48 20.21
CA GLU A 229 28.62 -26.14 20.79
C GLU A 229 29.84 -25.36 20.27
N GLY A 230 30.18 -25.49 18.98
CA GLY A 230 31.27 -24.79 18.31
C GLY A 230 32.67 -25.31 18.64
N ALA A 231 32.81 -26.54 19.16
CA ALA A 231 34.13 -27.13 19.45
C ALA A 231 34.83 -27.66 18.19
N SER A 232 34.09 -28.07 17.16
CA SER A 232 34.56 -28.44 15.83
C SER A 232 33.58 -27.96 14.74
N PHE A 233 34.07 -27.83 13.50
CA PHE A 233 33.28 -27.32 12.36
C PHE A 233 33.51 -28.18 11.12
N GLU A 234 32.42 -28.57 10.47
CA GLU A 234 32.41 -29.22 9.16
C GLU A 234 32.03 -28.18 8.09
N LYS A 235 32.87 -28.02 7.07
CA LYS A 235 32.69 -27.02 6.01
C LYS A 235 32.05 -27.63 4.76
N HIS A 236 30.92 -27.05 4.34
CA HIS A 236 30.12 -27.49 3.20
C HIS A 236 30.04 -26.35 2.16
N PRO A 237 30.64 -26.48 0.96
CA PRO A 237 30.55 -25.45 -0.07
C PRO A 237 29.14 -25.36 -0.65
N ILE A 238 28.71 -24.16 -1.02
CA ILE A 238 27.40 -23.90 -1.65
C ILE A 238 27.59 -23.12 -2.96
N ASN A 239 26.66 -23.30 -3.90
CA ASN A 239 26.70 -22.69 -5.24
C ASN A 239 25.73 -21.50 -5.40
N PHE A 240 25.35 -20.87 -4.30
CA PHE A 240 24.46 -19.70 -4.25
C PHE A 240 24.75 -18.87 -2.99
N ASN A 241 24.42 -17.58 -3.01
CA ASN A 241 24.72 -16.65 -1.92
C ASN A 241 23.49 -16.50 -1.02
N ILE A 242 23.61 -16.89 0.25
CA ILE A 242 22.55 -16.80 1.26
C ILE A 242 22.44 -15.37 1.79
N LEU A 243 21.24 -14.79 1.72
CA LEU A 243 20.92 -13.50 2.35
C LEU A 243 20.24 -13.65 3.71
N SER A 244 19.36 -14.65 3.87
CA SER A 244 18.71 -14.92 5.16
C SER A 244 18.32 -16.39 5.32
N LEU A 245 18.21 -16.82 6.58
CA LEU A 245 17.84 -18.18 6.98
C LEU A 245 16.56 -18.16 7.83
N LEU A 246 15.73 -19.19 7.67
CA LEU A 246 14.55 -19.44 8.52
C LEU A 246 14.55 -20.91 8.99
N PHE A 247 14.96 -21.12 10.23
CA PHE A 247 14.93 -22.42 10.90
C PHE A 247 13.49 -22.87 11.17
N HIS A 248 13.21 -24.17 11.12
CA HIS A 248 11.90 -24.73 11.46
C HIS A 248 11.68 -24.68 12.99
N PRO A 249 10.56 -24.15 13.50
CA PRO A 249 10.37 -23.93 14.94
C PRO A 249 10.49 -25.20 15.79
N ALA A 250 10.00 -26.33 15.27
CA ALA A 250 9.97 -27.62 15.96
C ALA A 250 10.94 -28.70 15.42
N GLN A 251 11.74 -28.43 14.37
CA GLN A 251 12.55 -29.46 13.69
C GLN A 251 14.00 -28.99 13.54
N GLU A 252 14.87 -29.46 14.43
CA GLU A 252 16.25 -28.98 14.61
C GLU A 252 17.17 -29.08 13.38
N ASN A 253 16.83 -29.86 12.35
CA ASN A 253 17.63 -30.03 11.13
C ASN A 253 17.05 -29.32 9.89
N TRP A 254 15.90 -28.65 10.00
CA TRP A 254 15.15 -28.13 8.85
C TRP A 254 15.32 -26.62 8.73
N ILE A 255 15.78 -26.15 7.57
CA ILE A 255 16.16 -24.75 7.32
C ILE A 255 15.70 -24.35 5.92
N LEU A 256 15.14 -23.14 5.78
CA LEU A 256 14.98 -22.44 4.50
C LEU A 256 16.07 -21.38 4.36
N ALA A 257 16.62 -21.23 3.16
CA ALA A 257 17.58 -20.18 2.81
C ALA A 257 17.07 -19.36 1.64
N TYR A 258 17.01 -18.04 1.83
CA TYR A 258 16.69 -17.08 0.77
C TYR A 258 17.98 -16.54 0.15
N SER A 259 18.06 -16.50 -1.17
CA SER A 259 19.27 -16.13 -1.91
C SER A 259 19.20 -14.74 -2.55
N HIS A 260 20.37 -14.20 -2.91
CA HIS A 260 20.47 -12.89 -3.58
C HIS A 260 19.75 -12.83 -4.93
N ASP A 261 19.67 -13.95 -5.66
CA ASP A 261 18.91 -14.07 -6.91
C ASP A 261 17.41 -14.40 -6.70
N SER A 262 16.87 -14.05 -5.52
CA SER A 262 15.45 -14.15 -5.15
C SER A 262 14.86 -15.57 -5.23
N LYS A 263 15.69 -16.59 -4.97
CA LYS A 263 15.27 -17.99 -4.86
C LYS A 263 15.16 -18.41 -3.40
N LEU A 264 14.37 -19.45 -3.17
CA LEU A 264 14.20 -20.09 -1.87
C LEU A 264 14.67 -21.53 -1.97
N TYR A 265 15.67 -21.88 -1.16
CA TYR A 265 16.21 -23.22 -1.00
C TYR A 265 15.75 -23.81 0.33
N SER A 266 15.66 -25.14 0.42
CA SER A 266 15.45 -25.87 1.66
C SER A 266 16.57 -26.86 1.92
N SER A 267 16.88 -27.08 3.19
CA SER A 267 17.71 -28.16 3.68
C SER A 267 16.96 -28.89 4.78
N MET A 268 17.07 -30.22 4.77
CA MET A 268 16.50 -31.11 5.80
C MET A 268 17.59 -31.79 6.64
N ASP A 269 18.86 -31.46 6.38
CA ASP A 269 20.08 -31.99 7.00
C ASP A 269 20.98 -30.88 7.55
N PHE A 270 20.36 -29.82 8.10
CA PHE A 270 20.99 -28.66 8.75
C PHE A 270 22.00 -27.90 7.85
N GLY A 271 21.70 -27.78 6.56
CA GLY A 271 22.48 -27.00 5.59
C GLY A 271 23.58 -27.77 4.87
N ARG A 272 23.70 -29.09 5.08
CA ARG A 272 24.69 -29.95 4.38
C ARG A 272 24.34 -30.14 2.91
N LYS A 273 23.05 -30.19 2.58
CA LYS A 273 22.50 -30.26 1.21
C LYS A 273 21.33 -29.32 1.07
N TRP A 274 21.25 -28.69 -0.11
CA TRP A 274 20.21 -27.72 -0.45
C TRP A 274 19.41 -28.17 -1.67
N GLN A 275 18.10 -27.97 -1.62
CA GLN A 275 17.16 -28.24 -2.71
C GLN A 275 16.43 -26.94 -3.04
N LEU A 276 16.42 -26.53 -4.32
CA LEU A 276 15.65 -25.38 -4.78
C LEU A 276 14.15 -25.68 -4.62
N VAL A 277 13.42 -24.78 -3.96
CA VAL A 277 11.97 -24.92 -3.70
C VAL A 277 11.16 -24.02 -4.63
N HIS A 278 11.60 -22.77 -4.81
CA HIS A 278 10.92 -21.79 -5.68
C HIS A 278 11.86 -20.66 -6.09
N ASP A 279 11.58 -20.04 -7.23
CA ASP A 279 12.22 -18.84 -7.77
C ASP A 279 11.32 -17.59 -7.63
N ASN A 280 11.88 -16.38 -7.79
CA ASN A 280 11.13 -15.12 -7.74
C ASN A 280 10.28 -14.94 -6.45
N VAL A 281 10.79 -15.45 -5.33
CA VAL A 281 10.19 -15.32 -4.00
C VAL A 281 10.44 -13.92 -3.46
N MET A 282 9.47 -13.33 -2.76
CA MET A 282 9.65 -12.00 -2.17
C MET A 282 10.40 -12.08 -0.83
N PRO A 283 11.34 -11.17 -0.53
CA PRO A 283 12.06 -11.12 0.74
C PRO A 283 11.11 -11.16 1.95
N GLY A 284 11.34 -12.09 2.87
CA GLY A 284 10.55 -12.22 4.10
C GLY A 284 9.09 -12.69 3.93
N ARG A 285 8.65 -13.09 2.72
CA ARG A 285 7.27 -13.53 2.43
C ARG A 285 7.16 -15.05 2.20
N PHE A 286 7.85 -15.81 3.03
CA PHE A 286 7.86 -17.28 3.05
C PHE A 286 7.81 -17.79 4.50
N TYR A 287 6.98 -18.79 4.75
CA TYR A 287 6.68 -19.26 6.11
C TYR A 287 6.56 -20.79 6.18
N TRP A 288 7.12 -21.38 7.22
CA TRP A 288 6.89 -22.78 7.58
C TRP A 288 5.41 -23.02 7.95
N TYR A 289 4.89 -24.19 7.59
CA TYR A 289 3.54 -24.63 7.94
C TYR A 289 3.60 -26.01 8.60
N ASP A 290 3.04 -26.10 9.81
CA ASP A 290 2.99 -27.32 10.64
C ASP A 290 1.52 -27.63 10.99
N TYR A 291 1.14 -28.91 10.86
CA TYR A 291 -0.22 -29.42 11.08
C TYR A 291 -0.55 -29.66 12.56
N LEU A 292 0.43 -29.64 13.47
CA LEU A 292 0.33 -30.15 14.85
C LEU A 292 -0.65 -29.41 15.79
N VAL A 293 -1.33 -28.35 15.34
CA VAL A 293 -2.21 -27.53 16.19
C VAL A 293 -3.52 -28.23 16.59
N HIS A 294 -4.03 -29.23 15.84
CA HIS A 294 -5.39 -29.75 16.12
C HIS A 294 -5.75 -31.24 15.88
N ASP A 295 -4.83 -32.16 15.54
CA ASP A 295 -5.16 -33.60 15.64
C ASP A 295 -3.97 -34.50 16.03
N PRO A 296 -3.94 -35.06 17.26
CA PRO A 296 -2.89 -35.98 17.70
C PRO A 296 -2.98 -37.39 17.07
N LYS A 297 -3.96 -37.67 16.20
CA LYS A 297 -4.11 -38.98 15.54
C LYS A 297 -3.39 -39.11 14.20
N LEU A 298 -2.90 -38.02 13.60
CA LEU A 298 -2.02 -38.08 12.42
C LEU A 298 -0.55 -37.96 12.81
N SER A 299 -0.03 -39.00 13.46
CA SER A 299 1.40 -39.18 13.73
C SER A 299 2.19 -39.50 12.45
N GLY A 300 2.24 -38.54 11.53
CA GLY A 300 2.80 -38.65 10.18
C GLY A 300 3.31 -37.29 9.68
N GLY A 301 4.17 -36.66 10.48
CA GLY A 301 4.63 -35.28 10.34
C GLY A 301 4.93 -34.87 8.89
N SER A 302 4.10 -33.96 8.37
CA SER A 302 4.16 -33.46 7.01
C SER A 302 4.10 -31.95 7.04
N SER A 303 5.27 -31.31 6.98
CA SER A 303 5.38 -29.85 6.82
C SER A 303 5.16 -29.46 5.36
N ASP A 304 4.30 -28.48 5.15
CA ASP A 304 4.19 -27.78 3.88
C ASP A 304 4.84 -26.38 3.99
N LEU A 305 4.87 -25.65 2.90
CA LEU A 305 5.38 -24.28 2.81
C LEU A 305 4.27 -23.35 2.34
N LEU A 306 4.15 -22.18 2.97
CA LEU A 306 3.36 -21.07 2.46
C LEU A 306 4.30 -20.02 1.83
N SER A 307 4.11 -19.75 0.54
CA SER A 307 4.85 -18.71 -0.18
C SER A 307 3.96 -18.00 -1.21
N LYS A 308 4.00 -16.66 -1.20
CA LYS A 308 3.40 -15.72 -2.19
C LYS A 308 1.90 -15.91 -2.52
N THR A 309 1.53 -17.00 -3.17
CA THR A 309 0.17 -17.36 -3.64
C THR A 309 -0.21 -18.83 -3.44
N HIS A 310 0.67 -19.64 -2.84
CA HIS A 310 0.58 -21.10 -2.83
C HIS A 310 0.82 -21.73 -1.45
N LEU A 311 0.10 -22.82 -1.19
CA LEU A 311 0.47 -23.84 -0.21
C LEU A 311 1.06 -25.01 -0.99
N THR A 312 2.32 -25.35 -0.75
CA THR A 312 3.01 -26.46 -1.45
C THR A 312 3.92 -27.21 -0.51
N ARG A 313 3.91 -28.54 -0.56
CA ARG A 313 4.86 -29.36 0.19
C ARG A 313 6.29 -29.04 -0.21
N ALA A 314 7.16 -28.66 0.74
CA ALA A 314 8.55 -28.26 0.45
C ALA A 314 9.33 -29.33 -0.35
N GLN A 315 8.99 -30.61 -0.16
CA GLN A 315 9.58 -31.76 -0.84
C GLN A 315 9.00 -32.06 -2.26
N ARG A 316 7.94 -31.36 -2.69
CA ARG A 316 7.20 -31.61 -3.96
C ARG A 316 6.63 -30.34 -4.61
N CYS A 317 7.43 -29.28 -4.67
CA CYS A 317 7.10 -28.06 -5.39
C CYS A 317 7.34 -28.25 -6.90
N THR A 318 6.30 -28.67 -7.62
CA THR A 318 6.26 -28.72 -9.10
C THR A 318 5.00 -28.03 -9.61
N ASP A 319 5.04 -27.50 -10.84
CA ASP A 319 3.97 -26.65 -11.40
C ASP A 319 2.57 -27.28 -11.30
N GLY A 320 2.46 -28.59 -11.54
CA GLY A 320 1.19 -29.33 -11.50
C GLY A 320 0.53 -29.46 -10.12
N ASN A 321 1.25 -29.13 -9.03
CA ASN A 321 0.70 -29.10 -7.66
C ASN A 321 0.35 -27.68 -7.17
N ARG A 322 0.48 -26.64 -8.01
CA ARG A 322 0.18 -25.25 -7.61
C ARG A 322 -1.33 -25.00 -7.53
N GLN A 323 -1.90 -25.13 -6.34
CA GLN A 323 -3.26 -24.63 -6.07
C GLN A 323 -3.19 -23.10 -5.85
N TYR A 324 -4.05 -22.35 -6.56
CA TYR A 324 -4.18 -20.90 -6.42
C TYR A 324 -5.29 -20.58 -5.42
N LEU A 325 -4.96 -19.83 -4.36
CA LEU A 325 -5.91 -19.53 -3.28
C LEU A 325 -6.95 -18.44 -3.63
N PHE A 326 -6.71 -17.65 -4.68
CA PHE A 326 -7.59 -16.55 -5.10
C PHE A 326 -7.67 -16.42 -6.62
N PRO A 327 -8.86 -16.12 -7.21
CA PRO A 327 -9.05 -15.89 -8.64
C PRO A 327 -8.72 -14.43 -9.05
N GLY A 328 -7.64 -13.86 -8.52
CA GLY A 328 -7.30 -12.45 -8.74
C GLY A 328 -5.89 -12.11 -8.31
N HIS A 329 -5.41 -10.91 -8.70
CA HIS A 329 -4.05 -10.48 -8.40
C HIS A 329 -3.88 -10.19 -6.89
N VAL A 330 -3.18 -11.12 -6.22
CA VAL A 330 -2.70 -10.96 -4.85
C VAL A 330 -1.50 -10.01 -4.87
N ASP A 331 -1.52 -9.00 -4.02
CA ASP A 331 -0.38 -8.10 -3.83
C ASP A 331 0.80 -8.92 -3.26
N THR A 332 1.92 -8.93 -3.97
CA THR A 332 3.06 -9.83 -3.68
C THR A 332 3.72 -9.57 -2.33
N ASN A 333 3.50 -8.39 -1.75
CA ASN A 333 4.10 -7.97 -0.48
C ASN A 333 3.11 -8.10 0.68
N SER A 334 1.88 -8.57 0.44
CA SER A 334 0.80 -8.56 1.44
C SER A 334 0.67 -9.81 2.31
N LEU A 335 1.35 -10.91 1.99
CA LEU A 335 1.26 -12.16 2.75
C LEU A 335 1.89 -11.98 4.14
N VAL A 336 1.08 -12.12 5.19
CA VAL A 336 1.52 -12.14 6.60
C VAL A 336 0.99 -13.41 7.26
N VAL A 337 1.87 -14.18 7.90
CA VAL A 337 1.48 -15.31 8.77
C VAL A 337 1.93 -14.98 10.19
N GLN A 338 0.99 -14.95 11.12
CA GLN A 338 1.25 -14.67 12.53
C GLN A 338 0.27 -15.50 13.39
N ASP A 339 0.81 -16.26 14.34
CA ASP A 339 0.05 -17.20 15.17
C ASP A 339 -0.95 -18.07 14.35
N GLU A 340 -2.20 -18.12 14.80
CA GLU A 340 -3.30 -18.86 14.18
C GLU A 340 -3.85 -18.17 12.91
N TYR A 341 -3.32 -17.01 12.50
CA TYR A 341 -3.81 -16.19 11.40
C TYR A 341 -2.91 -16.23 10.15
N VAL A 342 -3.53 -16.03 8.98
CA VAL A 342 -2.89 -15.69 7.70
C VAL A 342 -3.65 -14.52 7.09
N PHE A 343 -2.95 -13.46 6.69
CA PHE A 343 -3.52 -12.27 6.05
C PHE A 343 -2.97 -12.10 4.64
N THR A 344 -3.77 -11.46 3.77
CA THR A 344 -3.39 -11.14 2.38
C THR A 344 -4.27 -10.03 1.81
N GLN A 345 -3.74 -9.28 0.84
CA GLN A 345 -4.42 -8.20 0.12
C GLN A 345 -4.61 -8.59 -1.35
N VAL A 346 -5.84 -8.51 -1.84
CA VAL A 346 -6.17 -8.70 -3.26
C VAL A 346 -6.60 -7.34 -3.83
N THR A 347 -5.91 -6.86 -4.86
CA THR A 347 -6.18 -5.56 -5.47
C THR A 347 -6.90 -5.75 -6.80
N LYS A 348 -8.15 -5.27 -6.91
CA LYS A 348 -8.92 -5.31 -8.17
C LYS A 348 -9.38 -3.91 -8.57
N SER A 349 -9.06 -3.49 -9.79
CA SER A 349 -9.43 -2.19 -10.36
C SER A 349 -9.06 -1.00 -9.46
N GLY A 350 -7.84 -1.01 -8.92
CA GLY A 350 -7.33 0.05 -8.02
C GLY A 350 -7.89 0.03 -6.59
N ARG A 351 -8.74 -0.94 -6.22
CA ARG A 351 -9.25 -1.10 -4.85
C ARG A 351 -8.62 -2.33 -4.18
N ALA A 352 -7.94 -2.09 -3.06
CA ALA A 352 -7.49 -3.16 -2.17
C ALA A 352 -8.68 -3.86 -1.50
N SER A 353 -8.49 -5.12 -1.12
CA SER A 353 -9.43 -5.88 -0.27
C SER A 353 -8.64 -6.88 0.56
N TYR A 354 -8.77 -6.77 1.87
CA TYR A 354 -8.02 -7.57 2.84
C TYR A 354 -8.80 -8.83 3.24
N PHE A 355 -8.08 -9.95 3.35
CA PHE A 355 -8.63 -11.25 3.70
C PHE A 355 -7.83 -11.88 4.84
N VAL A 356 -8.54 -12.59 5.72
CA VAL A 356 -7.98 -13.34 6.84
C VAL A 356 -8.37 -14.82 6.73
N SER A 357 -7.46 -15.71 7.07
CA SER A 357 -7.72 -17.10 7.42
C SER A 357 -7.32 -17.30 8.88
N TYR A 358 -8.25 -17.77 9.70
CA TYR A 358 -8.02 -18.12 11.11
C TYR A 358 -8.06 -19.63 11.26
N MET A 359 -7.15 -20.20 12.06
CA MET A 359 -6.92 -21.64 12.20
C MET A 359 -6.77 -22.37 10.84
N ARG A 360 -6.25 -21.65 9.83
CA ARG A 360 -6.06 -22.11 8.44
C ARG A 360 -7.36 -22.51 7.71
N GLU A 361 -8.52 -22.02 8.16
CA GLU A 361 -9.80 -22.15 7.46
C GLU A 361 -9.84 -21.36 6.11
N SER A 362 -10.92 -21.54 5.34
CA SER A 362 -11.22 -20.73 4.15
C SER A 362 -11.11 -19.22 4.41
N PHE A 363 -10.40 -18.49 3.53
CA PHE A 363 -10.23 -17.04 3.65
C PHE A 363 -11.56 -16.26 3.66
N LYS A 364 -11.71 -15.40 4.65
CA LYS A 364 -12.87 -14.52 4.86
C LYS A 364 -12.43 -13.08 4.62
N ARG A 365 -13.21 -12.30 3.86
CA ARG A 365 -12.89 -10.87 3.65
C ARG A 365 -13.10 -10.10 4.95
N MET A 366 -12.07 -9.39 5.39
CA MET A 366 -12.08 -8.54 6.58
C MET A 366 -13.10 -7.39 6.42
N LYS A 367 -13.68 -6.96 7.54
CA LYS A 367 -14.79 -6.01 7.63
C LYS A 367 -14.42 -4.85 8.54
N LEU A 368 -14.00 -3.76 7.92
CA LEU A 368 -13.89 -2.43 8.51
C LEU A 368 -15.28 -1.73 8.48
N PRO A 369 -15.46 -0.59 9.18
CA PRO A 369 -16.66 0.23 9.07
C PRO A 369 -16.99 0.61 7.61
N LYS A 370 -18.27 0.63 7.23
CA LYS A 370 -18.68 0.72 5.81
C LYS A 370 -18.13 1.94 5.06
N TYR A 371 -17.91 3.06 5.75
CA TYR A 371 -17.38 4.30 5.17
C TYR A 371 -15.88 4.55 5.49
N CYS A 372 -15.26 3.69 6.31
CA CYS A 372 -13.81 3.60 6.39
C CYS A 372 -13.31 2.96 5.08
N LEU A 373 -12.89 3.80 4.14
CA LEU A 373 -12.14 3.36 2.96
C LEU A 373 -10.66 3.28 3.34
N PRO A 374 -10.08 2.08 3.54
CA PRO A 374 -8.66 1.95 3.84
C PRO A 374 -7.84 2.37 2.62
N LYS A 375 -6.88 3.26 2.84
CA LYS A 375 -5.81 3.58 1.90
C LYS A 375 -4.63 2.63 2.09
N ASP A 376 -4.34 2.26 3.34
CA ASP A 376 -3.31 1.31 3.74
C ASP A 376 -3.74 0.61 5.06
N MET A 377 -3.27 -0.60 5.33
CA MET A 377 -3.61 -1.39 6.51
C MET A 377 -2.47 -2.33 6.91
N HIS A 378 -1.99 -2.20 8.15
CA HIS A 378 -0.89 -2.99 8.72
C HIS A 378 -1.38 -3.77 9.95
N ILE A 379 -0.95 -5.03 10.08
CA ILE A 379 -1.19 -5.83 11.27
C ILE A 379 -0.11 -5.48 12.31
N ILE A 380 -0.53 -5.18 13.54
CA ILE A 380 0.38 -4.80 14.64
C ILE A 380 0.67 -6.02 15.53
N SER A 381 -0.36 -6.78 15.87
CA SER A 381 -0.29 -7.91 16.81
C SER A 381 -1.51 -8.83 16.63
N THR A 382 -1.29 -10.12 16.84
CA THR A 382 -2.32 -11.18 16.91
C THR A 382 -2.44 -11.80 18.31
N ASP A 383 -1.78 -11.18 19.30
CA ASP A 383 -1.70 -11.63 20.69
C ASP A 383 -3.09 -11.85 21.31
N GLU A 384 -3.15 -12.79 22.26
CA GLU A 384 -4.40 -13.11 22.98
C GLU A 384 -5.60 -13.45 22.06
N LYS A 385 -5.35 -14.04 20.87
CA LYS A 385 -6.37 -14.49 19.89
C LYS A 385 -7.27 -13.37 19.35
N GLN A 386 -6.74 -12.16 19.24
CA GLN A 386 -7.44 -10.99 18.68
C GLN A 386 -6.46 -10.18 17.83
N VAL A 387 -6.92 -9.61 16.72
CA VAL A 387 -6.06 -8.89 15.76
C VAL A 387 -6.14 -7.39 16.00
N PHE A 388 -4.99 -6.77 16.31
CA PHE A 388 -4.80 -5.32 16.29
C PHE A 388 -4.23 -4.90 14.93
N ALA A 389 -4.81 -3.88 14.32
CA ALA A 389 -4.37 -3.35 13.04
C ALA A 389 -4.35 -1.82 13.01
N ALA A 390 -3.34 -1.24 12.37
CA ALA A 390 -3.28 0.18 12.03
C ALA A 390 -3.89 0.37 10.64
N VAL A 391 -4.91 1.21 10.51
CA VAL A 391 -5.55 1.55 9.22
C VAL A 391 -5.35 3.03 8.93
N GLN A 392 -4.85 3.38 7.74
CA GLN A 392 -4.92 4.75 7.24
C GLN A 392 -6.23 4.91 6.47
N GLU A 393 -7.13 5.75 6.96
CA GLU A 393 -8.38 6.08 6.28
C GLU A 393 -8.12 7.08 5.13
N TRP A 394 -8.94 7.03 4.07
CA TRP A 394 -8.75 7.86 2.86
C TRP A 394 -8.75 9.38 3.12
N ASN A 395 -9.39 9.83 4.20
CA ASN A 395 -9.45 11.22 4.67
C ASN A 395 -8.31 11.60 5.63
N GLN A 396 -7.49 10.66 6.09
CA GLN A 396 -6.45 10.88 7.12
C GLN A 396 -5.09 11.22 6.49
N ASN A 397 -4.64 12.46 6.66
CA ASN A 397 -3.33 12.93 6.21
C ASN A 397 -2.21 12.40 7.12
N ASN A 398 -1.66 11.24 6.75
CA ASN A 398 -0.54 10.54 7.41
C ASN A 398 -0.76 10.09 8.86
N THR A 399 -1.95 10.26 9.44
CA THR A 399 -2.35 9.54 10.66
C THR A 399 -2.89 8.15 10.32
N TYR A 400 -2.79 7.25 11.30
CA TYR A 400 -3.42 5.93 11.31
C TYR A 400 -4.41 5.85 12.47
N SER A 401 -5.35 4.91 12.40
CA SER A 401 -6.26 4.60 13.49
C SER A 401 -6.16 3.11 13.86
N LEU A 402 -6.16 2.82 15.17
CA LEU A 402 -6.08 1.48 15.74
C LEU A 402 -7.46 0.81 15.69
N TYR A 403 -7.53 -0.34 15.05
CA TYR A 403 -8.71 -1.19 14.97
C TYR A 403 -8.45 -2.54 15.65
N ILE A 404 -9.50 -3.12 16.26
CA ILE A 404 -9.46 -4.41 16.96
C ILE A 404 -10.54 -5.37 16.40
N SER A 405 -10.16 -6.60 16.09
CA SER A 405 -11.05 -7.60 15.46
C SER A 405 -11.93 -8.37 16.45
N ASP A 406 -12.85 -9.19 15.94
CA ASP A 406 -13.33 -10.39 16.65
C ASP A 406 -12.27 -11.50 16.65
N SER A 407 -12.45 -12.59 17.39
CA SER A 407 -11.43 -13.64 17.50
C SER A 407 -11.04 -14.28 16.13
N PRO A 408 -11.97 -14.56 15.20
CA PRO A 408 -11.65 -14.95 13.82
C PRO A 408 -10.91 -13.92 12.95
N GLY A 409 -10.63 -12.71 13.44
CA GLY A 409 -9.92 -11.67 12.68
C GLY A 409 -10.74 -10.97 11.59
N VAL A 410 -12.07 -11.10 11.60
CA VAL A 410 -12.95 -10.68 10.48
C VAL A 410 -13.58 -9.31 10.73
N TYR A 411 -14.09 -9.04 11.93
CA TYR A 411 -14.96 -7.90 12.24
C TYR A 411 -14.26 -6.86 13.11
N PHE A 412 -13.79 -5.79 12.48
CA PHE A 412 -13.00 -4.75 13.12
C PHE A 412 -13.84 -3.59 13.65
N THR A 413 -13.53 -3.17 14.88
CA THR A 413 -14.09 -2.00 15.57
C THR A 413 -12.97 -1.02 15.91
N LEU A 414 -13.30 0.27 15.97
CA LEU A 414 -12.34 1.33 16.26
C LEU A 414 -11.95 1.32 17.75
N SER A 415 -10.65 1.39 18.03
CA SER A 415 -10.05 1.35 19.37
C SER A 415 -9.38 2.69 19.74
N LEU A 416 -8.58 3.27 18.84
CA LEU A 416 -7.91 4.55 19.07
C LEU A 416 -7.60 5.30 17.76
N GLU A 417 -8.22 6.47 17.55
CA GLU A 417 -7.94 7.31 16.37
C GLU A 417 -6.60 8.06 16.50
N ASN A 418 -6.04 8.51 15.38
CA ASN A 418 -4.86 9.39 15.30
C ASN A 418 -3.63 8.85 16.05
N LEU A 419 -3.41 7.54 15.93
CA LEU A 419 -2.23 6.84 16.43
C LEU A 419 -0.96 7.44 15.81
N ARG A 420 0.07 7.64 16.64
CA ARG A 420 1.39 8.09 16.20
C ARG A 420 2.09 6.93 15.48
N THR A 421 2.54 7.22 14.27
CA THR A 421 3.32 6.31 13.43
C THR A 421 4.52 7.03 12.83
N SER A 422 5.62 6.31 12.65
CA SER A 422 6.80 6.73 11.91
C SER A 422 7.11 5.72 10.79
N ARG A 423 8.10 6.00 9.95
CA ARG A 423 8.66 5.01 9.02
C ARG A 423 10.13 4.79 9.35
N GLY A 424 10.52 3.54 9.55
CA GLY A 424 11.92 3.17 9.76
C GLY A 424 12.76 3.39 8.49
N PRO A 425 14.10 3.27 8.56
CA PRO A 425 14.99 3.45 7.40
C PRO A 425 14.64 2.53 6.22
N ALA A 426 14.11 1.34 6.51
CA ALA A 426 13.63 0.38 5.52
C ALA A 426 12.24 0.69 4.94
N GLY A 427 11.59 1.79 5.29
CA GLY A 427 10.23 2.17 4.85
C GLY A 427 9.08 1.52 5.64
N ASN A 428 9.38 0.50 6.46
CA ASN A 428 8.45 -0.17 7.38
C ASN A 428 7.66 0.83 8.23
N LEU A 429 6.35 0.61 8.39
CA LEU A 429 5.53 1.41 9.31
C LEU A 429 5.86 1.00 10.76
N LEU A 430 6.42 1.94 11.52
CA LEU A 430 6.60 1.81 12.96
C LEU A 430 5.42 2.48 13.66
N VAL A 431 4.93 1.87 14.73
CA VAL A 431 3.70 2.26 15.42
C VAL A 431 3.97 2.36 16.91
N ASP A 432 3.67 3.50 17.52
CA ASP A 432 3.85 3.74 18.95
C ASP A 432 2.76 3.01 19.76
N PHE A 433 2.86 1.68 19.84
CA PHE A 433 1.93 0.80 20.54
C PHE A 433 2.70 -0.28 21.29
N TYR A 434 2.60 -0.27 22.62
CA TYR A 434 3.36 -1.14 23.52
C TYR A 434 2.44 -2.01 24.37
N LYS A 435 2.56 -3.34 24.25
CA LYS A 435 1.92 -4.32 25.12
C LYS A 435 2.73 -4.47 26.41
N VAL A 436 2.08 -4.40 27.57
CA VAL A 436 2.78 -4.60 28.86
C VAL A 436 2.86 -6.07 29.21
N GLU A 437 4.07 -6.58 29.39
CA GLU A 437 4.27 -7.99 29.67
C GLU A 437 3.90 -8.36 31.12
N GLY A 438 3.23 -9.52 31.26
CA GLY A 438 2.76 -10.05 32.54
C GLY A 438 1.37 -9.60 33.01
N ILE A 439 0.71 -8.65 32.31
CA ILE A 439 -0.67 -8.23 32.61
C ILE A 439 -1.48 -8.21 31.31
N ASN A 440 -2.37 -9.19 31.15
CA ASN A 440 -3.23 -9.33 29.96
C ASN A 440 -4.12 -8.10 29.77
N GLY A 441 -4.39 -7.73 28.51
CA GLY A 441 -5.26 -6.60 28.18
C GLY A 441 -4.70 -5.20 28.49
N MET A 442 -3.44 -5.08 28.94
CA MET A 442 -2.83 -3.78 29.29
C MET A 442 -1.82 -3.29 28.23
N TYR A 443 -2.07 -2.10 27.68
CA TYR A 443 -1.28 -1.51 26.59
C TYR A 443 -1.08 -0.01 26.77
N LEU A 444 0.00 0.53 26.20
CA LEU A 444 0.25 1.96 26.03
C LEU A 444 0.25 2.32 24.55
N ALA A 445 -0.16 3.54 24.22
CA ALA A 445 -0.11 4.05 22.84
C ALA A 445 0.10 5.57 22.83
N ASN A 446 0.83 6.09 21.83
CA ASN A 446 0.93 7.52 21.59
C ASN A 446 -0.12 7.96 20.55
N LYS A 447 -0.91 9.00 20.88
CA LYS A 447 -1.92 9.59 20.00
C LYS A 447 -1.58 11.06 19.71
N LEU A 448 -1.81 11.49 18.48
CA LEU A 448 -1.77 12.90 18.10
C LEU A 448 -3.09 13.59 18.49
N VAL A 449 -3.01 14.58 19.38
CA VAL A 449 -4.14 15.38 19.88
C VAL A 449 -3.80 16.85 19.68
N ASP A 450 -4.58 17.57 18.89
CA ASP A 450 -4.34 18.99 18.56
C ASP A 450 -2.90 19.27 18.06
N ASN A 451 -2.37 18.37 17.23
CA ASN A 451 -0.99 18.33 16.73
C ASN A 451 0.12 18.08 17.78
N HIS A 452 -0.23 17.83 19.05
CA HIS A 452 0.69 17.44 20.12
C HIS A 452 0.67 15.92 20.31
N ILE A 453 1.82 15.29 20.54
CA ILE A 453 1.88 13.84 20.80
C ILE A 453 1.63 13.58 22.29
N LYS A 454 0.67 12.72 22.63
CA LYS A 454 0.32 12.36 24.02
C LYS A 454 0.22 10.84 24.22
N THR A 455 0.80 10.35 25.29
CA THR A 455 0.74 8.93 25.71
C THR A 455 -0.52 8.60 26.49
N PHE A 456 -1.16 7.49 26.13
CA PHE A 456 -2.33 6.92 26.78
C PHE A 456 -2.06 5.47 27.22
N ILE A 457 -2.78 5.01 28.25
CA ILE A 457 -2.81 3.63 28.74
C ILE A 457 -4.24 3.07 28.71
N THR A 458 -4.37 1.77 28.48
CA THR A 458 -5.62 1.01 28.60
C THR A 458 -5.44 -0.19 29.53
N TYR A 459 -6.48 -0.53 30.28
CA TYR A 459 -6.58 -1.71 31.16
C TYR A 459 -7.67 -2.70 30.69
N ASN A 460 -8.29 -2.43 29.54
CA ASN A 460 -9.33 -3.26 28.93
C ASN A 460 -9.13 -3.38 27.41
N LYS A 461 -7.91 -3.76 27.03
CA LYS A 461 -7.55 -4.21 25.66
C LYS A 461 -7.88 -3.18 24.57
N GLY A 462 -7.83 -1.90 24.90
CA GLY A 462 -8.09 -0.78 23.99
C GLY A 462 -9.53 -0.28 23.94
N GLN A 463 -10.47 -0.85 24.70
CA GLN A 463 -11.85 -0.35 24.75
C GLN A 463 -11.94 1.05 25.37
N THR A 464 -11.09 1.37 26.35
CA THR A 464 -10.99 2.71 26.96
C THR A 464 -9.53 3.08 27.20
N TRP A 465 -9.20 4.35 26.92
CA TRP A 465 -7.85 4.90 27.01
C TRP A 465 -7.83 6.12 27.94
N ALA A 466 -6.77 6.26 28.75
CA ALA A 466 -6.59 7.37 29.67
C ALA A 466 -5.15 7.91 29.62
N LEU A 467 -4.98 9.22 29.83
CA LEU A 467 -3.65 9.83 29.98
C LEU A 467 -2.94 9.29 31.24
N LEU A 468 -1.61 9.18 31.17
CA LEU A 468 -0.75 8.82 32.30
C LEU A 468 -0.66 9.97 33.32
N PRO A 469 -0.80 9.70 34.63
CA PRO A 469 -0.56 10.70 35.66
C PRO A 469 0.95 11.02 35.76
N GLY A 470 1.28 12.29 35.96
CA GLY A 470 2.66 12.69 36.28
C GLY A 470 3.08 12.19 37.67
N PRO A 471 4.39 11.99 37.92
CA PRO A 471 4.91 11.75 39.26
C PRO A 471 4.66 12.96 40.17
N SER A 472 4.50 12.71 41.48
CA SER A 472 4.29 13.76 42.48
C SER A 472 5.56 14.51 42.86
N THR A 473 6.74 13.94 42.61
CA THR A 473 8.03 14.56 42.92
C THR A 473 9.08 14.29 41.84
N ASP A 474 10.04 15.20 41.70
CA ASP A 474 11.25 15.01 40.89
C ASP A 474 12.28 14.11 41.59
N VAL A 475 13.42 13.88 40.94
CA VAL A 475 14.55 13.07 41.45
C VAL A 475 15.16 13.67 42.72
N ALA A 476 15.07 14.98 42.92
CA ALA A 476 15.55 15.69 44.11
C ALA A 476 14.51 15.75 45.25
N GLY A 477 13.28 15.26 45.03
CA GLY A 477 12.19 15.26 46.01
C GLY A 477 11.35 16.54 46.05
N ASN A 478 11.51 17.46 45.10
CA ASN A 478 10.65 18.64 44.99
C ASN A 478 9.27 18.25 44.43
N ASN A 479 8.21 18.91 44.89
CA ASN A 479 6.83 18.64 44.47
C ASN A 479 6.57 19.10 43.01
N LEU A 480 6.09 18.20 42.16
CA LEU A 480 5.80 18.46 40.74
C LEU A 480 4.30 18.71 40.50
N HIS A 481 3.96 19.96 40.17
CA HIS A 481 2.57 20.38 39.93
C HIS A 481 2.09 20.05 38.51
N CYS A 482 1.94 18.75 38.21
CA CYS A 482 1.38 18.26 36.94
C CYS A 482 -0.06 17.77 37.14
N ILE A 483 -1.03 18.41 36.46
CA ILE A 483 -2.47 18.11 36.61
C ILE A 483 -3.11 17.79 35.25
N LEU A 484 -3.77 16.63 35.18
CA LEU A 484 -4.55 16.16 34.03
C LEU A 484 -5.77 17.06 33.76
N PRO A 485 -6.19 17.27 32.49
CA PRO A 485 -5.62 16.74 31.25
C PRO A 485 -4.56 17.66 30.59
N PHE A 486 -4.24 18.79 31.24
CA PHE A 486 -3.35 19.81 30.69
C PHE A 486 -1.88 19.38 30.73
N CYS A 487 -1.46 18.76 31.84
CA CYS A 487 -0.16 18.15 32.01
C CYS A 487 -0.31 16.65 32.29
N SER A 488 0.55 15.84 31.67
CA SER A 488 0.59 14.38 31.78
C SER A 488 2.03 13.87 31.70
N LEU A 489 2.24 12.59 32.06
CA LEU A 489 3.45 11.87 31.70
C LEU A 489 3.36 11.40 30.24
N HIS A 490 4.45 11.54 29.50
CA HIS A 490 4.57 11.13 28.11
C HIS A 490 5.83 10.27 27.94
N LEU A 491 5.73 9.17 27.19
CA LEU A 491 6.75 8.13 27.09
C LEU A 491 7.11 7.85 25.63
N HIS A 492 8.38 7.55 25.38
CA HIS A 492 8.87 7.07 24.09
C HIS A 492 8.57 5.57 23.97
N LEU A 493 7.71 5.21 23.00
CA LEU A 493 7.23 3.83 22.81
C LEU A 493 7.88 3.13 21.59
N GLU A 494 8.80 3.80 20.90
CA GLU A 494 9.47 3.26 19.71
C GLU A 494 10.36 2.05 20.10
N MET A 495 10.15 0.89 19.47
CA MET A 495 10.96 -0.31 19.71
C MET A 495 12.29 -0.23 18.95
N LEU A 496 13.41 -0.43 19.63
CA LEU A 496 14.73 -0.52 19.00
C LEU A 496 14.94 -1.88 18.32
N GLU A 497 15.55 -1.86 17.14
CA GLU A 497 15.92 -3.09 16.40
C GLU A 497 17.19 -3.77 16.97
N ASN A 498 17.95 -3.10 17.84
CA ASN A 498 19.20 -3.63 18.42
C ASN A 498 18.93 -4.50 19.67
N PRO A 499 19.22 -5.81 19.66
CA PRO A 499 18.97 -6.71 20.78
C PRO A 499 19.96 -6.56 21.96
N TYR A 500 21.08 -5.86 21.78
CA TYR A 500 22.13 -5.73 22.81
C TYR A 500 21.94 -4.50 23.73
N THR A 501 20.93 -3.67 23.44
CA THR A 501 20.51 -2.48 24.21
C THR A 501 19.06 -2.64 24.64
N SER A 502 18.70 -2.15 25.82
CA SER A 502 17.28 -2.06 26.19
C SER A 502 16.60 -0.95 25.42
N GLY A 503 15.38 -1.18 24.90
CA GLY A 503 14.55 -0.12 24.32
C GLY A 503 14.12 0.94 25.34
N PRO A 504 13.59 2.10 24.89
CA PRO A 504 13.17 3.21 25.74
C PRO A 504 11.95 2.87 26.61
N ILE A 505 11.31 1.71 26.45
CA ILE A 505 10.32 1.18 27.38
C ILE A 505 10.54 -0.32 27.60
N THR A 506 10.51 -0.75 28.86
CA THR A 506 10.71 -2.15 29.26
C THR A 506 9.72 -2.61 30.33
N SER A 507 9.24 -3.84 30.16
CA SER A 507 8.44 -4.61 31.11
C SER A 507 8.77 -6.10 30.91
N LYS A 508 8.43 -6.96 31.89
CA LYS A 508 8.71 -8.40 31.83
C LYS A 508 7.59 -9.19 32.48
N LYS A 509 7.23 -10.33 31.86
CA LYS A 509 6.25 -11.29 32.38
C LYS A 509 6.63 -11.86 33.75
N SER A 510 7.93 -11.91 34.06
CA SER A 510 8.44 -12.25 35.38
C SER A 510 8.22 -11.16 36.44
N VAL A 511 7.94 -9.90 36.07
CA VAL A 511 7.84 -8.78 37.03
C VAL A 511 6.56 -7.96 36.82
N PRO A 512 5.37 -8.60 36.93
CA PRO A 512 4.10 -7.95 36.62
C PRO A 512 3.88 -6.67 37.45
N GLY A 513 3.43 -5.63 36.77
CA GLY A 513 3.20 -4.31 37.35
C GLY A 513 4.41 -3.37 37.38
N ILE A 514 5.62 -3.84 37.05
CA ILE A 514 6.79 -2.96 36.85
C ILE A 514 6.94 -2.62 35.36
N ILE A 515 6.99 -1.31 35.08
CA ILE A 515 7.32 -0.75 33.76
C ILE A 515 8.36 0.35 34.00
N VAL A 516 9.43 0.36 33.22
CA VAL A 516 10.46 1.42 33.22
C VAL A 516 10.53 2.02 31.82
N ALA A 517 10.51 3.35 31.71
CA ALA A 517 10.48 4.03 30.41
C ALA A 517 11.16 5.41 30.41
N THR A 518 11.81 5.75 29.30
CA THR A 518 12.25 7.09 28.94
C THR A 518 11.05 7.93 28.49
N GLY A 519 11.00 9.19 28.91
CA GLY A 519 9.89 10.08 28.58
C GLY A 519 10.11 11.50 29.07
N ASN A 520 9.01 12.26 29.19
CA ASN A 520 8.99 13.60 29.78
C ASN A 520 7.63 13.90 30.42
N ILE A 521 7.60 14.93 31.26
CA ILE A 521 6.37 15.48 31.84
C ILE A 521 6.02 16.77 31.10
N GLY A 522 4.74 16.98 30.75
CA GLY A 522 4.31 18.23 30.14
C GLY A 522 3.00 18.15 29.37
N THR A 523 2.87 19.04 28.37
CA THR A 523 1.75 19.13 27.44
C THR A 523 1.87 18.20 26.24
N GLU A 524 3.08 17.73 25.92
CA GLU A 524 3.38 16.85 24.78
C GLU A 524 4.65 16.01 25.02
N LEU A 525 4.83 14.96 24.23
CA LEU A 525 6.06 14.18 24.15
C LEU A 525 7.19 15.02 23.52
N SER A 526 8.35 15.07 24.18
CA SER A 526 9.53 15.84 23.77
C SER A 526 10.78 14.98 23.68
N SER A 527 11.69 15.34 22.76
CA SER A 527 13.00 14.72 22.59
C SER A 527 14.15 15.44 23.31
N THR A 528 13.91 16.63 23.90
CA THR A 528 14.97 17.46 24.49
C THR A 528 14.97 17.49 26.02
N ASN A 529 13.82 17.25 26.65
CA ASN A 529 13.65 17.23 28.10
C ASN A 529 13.36 15.80 28.57
N LEU A 530 14.31 14.90 28.35
CA LEU A 530 14.18 13.47 28.67
C LEU A 530 14.38 13.20 30.17
N GLY A 531 13.74 12.14 30.66
CA GLY A 531 13.95 11.59 31.99
C GLY A 531 13.50 10.12 32.05
N MET A 532 13.99 9.38 33.03
CA MET A 532 13.66 7.97 33.24
C MET A 532 12.56 7.86 34.31
N PHE A 533 11.49 7.12 34.00
CA PHE A 533 10.33 6.93 34.87
C PHE A 533 10.06 5.46 35.16
N ILE A 534 9.60 5.15 36.37
CA ILE A 534 9.20 3.82 36.81
C ILE A 534 7.81 3.84 37.44
N THR A 535 7.01 2.82 37.13
CA THR A 535 5.85 2.40 37.93
C THR A 535 6.13 1.04 38.57
N SER A 536 5.56 0.82 39.75
CA SER A 536 5.61 -0.45 40.49
C SER A 536 4.23 -1.09 40.67
N ASP A 537 3.19 -0.46 40.13
CA ASP A 537 1.77 -0.73 40.38
C ASP A 537 0.93 -0.69 39.09
N ALA A 538 1.51 -1.11 37.96
CA ALA A 538 0.86 -1.15 36.64
C ALA A 538 0.40 0.22 36.10
N GLY A 539 1.16 1.28 36.36
CA GLY A 539 0.95 2.61 35.78
C GLY A 539 -0.04 3.49 36.54
N ASN A 540 -0.49 3.07 37.73
CA ASN A 540 -1.35 3.87 38.60
C ASN A 540 -0.56 5.02 39.25
N SER A 541 0.67 4.76 39.69
CA SER A 541 1.62 5.77 40.15
C SER A 541 2.98 5.63 39.45
N TRP A 542 3.58 6.77 39.15
CA TRP A 542 4.89 6.89 38.51
C TRP A 542 5.85 7.66 39.42
N ARG A 543 7.15 7.35 39.29
CA ARG A 543 8.27 8.04 39.95
C ARG A 543 9.32 8.33 38.89
N GLN A 544 9.95 9.50 38.93
CA GLN A 544 11.18 9.74 38.18
C GLN A 544 12.36 9.09 38.92
N ILE A 545 13.31 8.51 38.19
CA ILE A 545 14.49 7.83 38.76
C ILE A 545 15.83 8.39 38.27
N PHE A 546 15.88 8.94 37.05
CA PHE A 546 17.06 9.63 36.51
C PHE A 546 16.62 10.80 35.62
N ASP A 547 17.48 11.81 35.49
CA ASP A 547 17.35 12.93 34.55
C ASP A 547 18.06 12.67 33.20
N GLU A 548 18.77 11.54 33.08
CA GLU A 548 19.47 11.11 31.86
C GLU A 548 18.99 9.70 31.47
N GLU A 549 18.98 9.40 30.17
CA GLU A 549 18.56 8.08 29.67
C GLU A 549 19.53 6.97 30.12
N HIS A 550 18.97 5.89 30.66
CA HIS A 550 19.72 4.73 31.14
C HIS A 550 19.15 3.47 30.52
N ASN A 551 20.02 2.61 30.00
CA ASN A 551 19.65 1.25 29.64
C ASN A 551 19.31 0.44 30.92
N ILE A 552 18.25 -0.36 30.88
CA ILE A 552 17.69 -1.08 32.04
C ILE A 552 17.61 -2.60 31.79
N TRP A 553 18.10 -3.39 32.75
CA TRP A 553 17.94 -4.85 32.77
C TRP A 553 17.35 -5.33 34.10
N PHE A 554 16.52 -6.39 34.02
CA PHE A 554 15.90 -7.04 35.18
C PHE A 554 16.74 -8.28 35.55
N LEU A 555 17.39 -8.26 36.72
CA LEU A 555 18.20 -9.37 37.24
C LEU A 555 17.33 -10.31 38.07
N ASP A 556 17.69 -11.61 38.15
CA ASP A 556 16.95 -12.65 38.92
C ASP A 556 15.41 -12.50 38.81
N ASN A 557 14.88 -12.48 37.59
CA ASN A 557 13.43 -12.42 37.35
C ASN A 557 12.69 -11.30 38.14
N GLY A 558 13.33 -10.12 38.27
CA GLY A 558 12.86 -8.97 39.05
C GLY A 558 13.52 -8.80 40.42
N GLY A 559 14.46 -9.68 40.77
CA GLY A 559 15.24 -9.63 42.00
C GLY A 559 16.19 -8.42 42.11
N ALA A 560 16.59 -7.81 41.00
CA ALA A 560 17.16 -6.46 41.01
C ALA A 560 16.88 -5.73 39.68
N LEU A 561 17.01 -4.40 39.68
CA LEU A 561 17.11 -3.59 38.48
C LEU A 561 18.56 -3.11 38.33
N LEU A 562 19.13 -3.33 37.16
CA LEU A 562 20.43 -2.79 36.73
C LEU A 562 20.18 -1.62 35.77
N ALA A 563 20.83 -0.48 36.02
CA ALA A 563 20.81 0.68 35.14
C ALA A 563 22.22 1.10 34.73
N VAL A 564 22.42 1.37 33.44
CA VAL A 564 23.69 1.82 32.85
C VAL A 564 23.42 3.02 31.96
N LEU A 565 24.14 4.12 32.16
CA LEU A 565 23.95 5.36 31.40
C LEU A 565 24.05 5.11 29.89
N HIS A 566 23.08 5.60 29.12
CA HIS A 566 23.12 5.58 27.66
C HIS A 566 23.91 6.80 27.17
N ALA A 567 25.22 6.65 26.94
CA ALA A 567 26.09 7.74 26.52
C ALA A 567 27.11 7.33 25.45
N ALA A 568 27.42 8.26 24.55
CA ALA A 568 28.52 8.16 23.59
C ALA A 568 29.90 8.47 24.21
N THR A 569 29.99 8.52 25.55
CA THR A 569 31.22 8.75 26.32
C THR A 569 31.55 7.52 27.16
N PRO A 570 32.82 7.25 27.47
CA PRO A 570 33.20 6.00 28.12
C PRO A 570 32.86 6.03 29.61
N ILE A 571 32.24 4.96 30.10
CA ILE A 571 31.67 4.84 31.44
C ILE A 571 32.36 3.72 32.24
N ARG A 572 32.36 3.84 33.57
CA ARG A 572 32.94 2.85 34.51
C ARG A 572 32.02 2.45 35.65
N HIS A 573 30.85 3.08 35.72
CA HIS A 573 29.88 2.94 36.81
C HIS A 573 28.55 2.41 36.28
N LEU A 574 27.89 1.62 37.12
CA LEU A 574 26.51 1.17 36.94
C LEU A 574 25.72 1.40 38.22
N TRP A 575 24.40 1.37 38.13
CA TRP A 575 23.50 1.55 39.28
C TRP A 575 22.65 0.30 39.49
N ILE A 576 22.42 -0.08 40.74
CA ILE A 576 21.60 -1.24 41.11
C ILE A 576 20.51 -0.82 42.10
N SER A 577 19.28 -1.27 41.87
CA SER A 577 18.17 -1.16 42.81
C SER A 577 17.65 -2.55 43.19
N LEU A 578 17.43 -2.75 44.49
CA LEU A 578 16.86 -3.98 45.08
C LEU A 578 15.40 -3.78 45.55
N ASP A 579 14.85 -2.57 45.41
CA ASP A 579 13.64 -2.10 46.07
C ASP A 579 12.60 -1.47 45.13
N GLU A 580 12.57 -1.92 43.87
CA GLU A 580 11.69 -1.45 42.79
C GLU A 580 11.94 0.03 42.42
N GLY A 581 13.21 0.38 42.27
CA GLY A 581 13.68 1.68 41.78
C GLY A 581 13.52 2.83 42.75
N LYS A 582 13.41 2.57 44.06
CA LYS A 582 13.26 3.63 45.09
C LYS A 582 14.62 4.12 45.58
N LYS A 583 15.59 3.22 45.67
CA LYS A 583 17.00 3.53 45.94
C LYS A 583 17.89 2.86 44.89
N TRP A 584 18.90 3.61 44.46
CA TRP A 584 19.91 3.18 43.51
C TRP A 584 21.30 3.29 44.16
N ASP A 585 22.02 2.18 44.22
CA ASP A 585 23.39 2.10 44.72
C ASP A 585 24.37 2.06 43.54
N ARG A 586 25.44 2.85 43.60
CA ARG A 586 26.40 3.01 42.50
C ARG A 586 27.61 2.09 42.68
N HIS A 587 27.83 1.20 41.73
CA HIS A 587 28.97 0.30 41.69
C HIS A 587 29.92 0.65 40.53
N SER A 588 31.20 0.31 40.67
CA SER A 588 32.17 0.38 39.57
C SER A 588 32.33 -1.00 38.95
N PHE A 589 32.15 -1.12 37.63
CA PHE A 589 32.30 -2.41 36.93
C PHE A 589 33.66 -2.58 36.24
N SER A 590 34.42 -1.48 36.12
CA SER A 590 35.74 -1.44 35.48
C SER A 590 36.68 -0.49 36.21
N LEU A 591 37.98 -0.78 36.15
CA LEU A 591 39.03 0.13 36.61
C LEU A 591 39.23 1.31 35.64
N ALA A 592 39.00 1.09 34.35
CA ALA A 592 39.13 2.09 33.28
C ALA A 592 37.77 2.36 32.60
N PRO A 593 37.45 3.61 32.21
CA PRO A 593 36.24 3.90 31.45
C PRO A 593 36.17 3.13 30.12
N LEU A 594 35.03 2.51 29.84
CA LEU A 594 34.75 1.67 28.69
C LEU A 594 33.63 2.31 27.84
N TYR A 595 33.80 2.38 26.53
CA TYR A 595 32.68 2.58 25.60
C TYR A 595 31.91 1.25 25.53
N VAL A 596 30.67 1.23 26.04
CA VAL A 596 29.84 0.02 26.09
C VAL A 596 29.03 -0.09 24.81
N ASP A 597 29.43 -0.99 23.91
CA ASP A 597 28.75 -1.25 22.65
C ASP A 597 27.50 -2.13 22.83
N GLY A 598 27.44 -2.91 23.92
CA GLY A 598 26.26 -3.67 24.30
C GLY A 598 26.44 -4.53 25.55
N VAL A 599 25.34 -5.16 25.98
CA VAL A 599 25.31 -6.05 27.14
C VAL A 599 24.62 -7.37 26.79
N LEU A 600 25.29 -8.48 27.10
CA LEU A 600 24.77 -9.83 26.96
C LEU A 600 24.35 -10.39 28.33
N MET A 601 23.16 -10.98 28.39
CA MET A 601 22.61 -11.69 29.55
C MET A 601 21.97 -12.99 29.04
N GLU A 602 22.13 -14.10 29.76
CA GLU A 602 21.43 -15.35 29.42
C GLU A 602 19.95 -15.27 29.85
N PRO A 603 18.97 -15.32 28.94
CA PRO A 603 17.56 -15.19 29.30
C PRO A 603 17.08 -16.36 30.17
N GLU A 604 16.30 -16.05 31.20
CA GLU A 604 15.50 -17.00 32.01
C GLU A 604 16.29 -18.11 32.74
N SER A 605 17.63 -18.05 32.75
CA SER A 605 18.51 -19.03 33.40
C SER A 605 18.75 -18.80 34.90
N ASP A 606 19.24 -19.82 35.59
CA ASP A 606 19.76 -19.73 36.97
C ASP A 606 21.19 -19.09 37.01
N ASN A 607 21.77 -18.72 35.86
CA ASN A 607 23.14 -18.19 35.77
C ASN A 607 23.17 -16.69 36.04
N HIS A 608 23.72 -16.33 37.20
CA HIS A 608 23.76 -14.95 37.72
C HIS A 608 24.88 -14.11 37.06
N ILE A 609 24.98 -14.14 35.73
CA ILE A 609 26.10 -13.59 34.97
C ILE A 609 25.60 -12.58 33.92
N ILE A 610 26.31 -11.46 33.80
CA ILE A 610 26.11 -10.44 32.76
C ILE A 610 27.47 -10.15 32.13
N THR A 611 27.52 -10.02 30.81
CA THR A 611 28.76 -9.71 30.08
C THR A 611 28.57 -8.42 29.30
N PHE A 612 29.23 -7.35 29.74
CA PHE A 612 29.35 -6.11 28.98
C PHE A 612 30.42 -6.32 27.92
N PHE A 613 30.20 -5.85 26.69
CA PHE A 613 31.22 -5.82 25.65
C PHE A 613 31.39 -4.41 25.10
N GLY A 614 32.62 -4.08 24.72
CA GLY A 614 32.98 -2.72 24.39
C GLY A 614 34.45 -2.53 24.07
N HIS A 615 34.91 -1.27 24.10
CA HIS A 615 36.29 -0.90 23.85
C HIS A 615 36.76 0.24 24.76
N PHE A 616 38.04 0.28 25.15
CA PHE A 616 38.61 1.39 25.94
C PHE A 616 38.92 2.62 25.07
N SER A 617 39.08 2.43 23.76
CA SER A 617 39.31 3.46 22.75
C SER A 617 38.94 2.91 21.38
N HIS A 618 38.57 3.73 20.40
CA HIS A 618 38.21 3.27 19.03
C HIS A 618 39.38 2.65 18.23
N ARG A 619 40.51 2.36 18.89
CA ARG A 619 41.69 1.62 18.38
C ARG A 619 42.23 0.58 19.38
N SER A 620 41.50 0.30 20.46
CA SER A 620 41.85 -0.77 21.40
C SER A 620 41.19 -2.08 21.00
N GLU A 621 41.81 -3.20 21.39
CA GLU A 621 41.21 -4.53 21.30
C GLU A 621 39.83 -4.58 22.01
N TRP A 622 38.92 -5.41 21.50
CA TRP A 622 37.62 -5.65 22.13
C TRP A 622 37.77 -6.16 23.57
N GLN A 623 37.03 -5.55 24.49
CA GLN A 623 37.02 -5.85 25.91
C GLN A 623 35.68 -6.47 26.30
N LEU A 624 35.74 -7.54 27.10
CA LEU A 624 34.57 -8.14 27.73
C LEU A 624 34.72 -8.06 29.25
N ILE A 625 33.69 -7.52 29.90
CA ILE A 625 33.60 -7.44 31.36
C ILE A 625 32.45 -8.33 31.80
N LYS A 626 32.82 -9.49 32.33
CA LYS A 626 31.92 -10.43 33.01
C LYS A 626 31.68 -9.92 34.43
N ILE A 627 30.42 -9.92 34.85
CA ILE A 627 29.93 -9.52 36.17
C ILE A 627 29.10 -10.68 36.70
N ASP A 628 29.56 -11.33 37.78
CA ASP A 628 28.73 -12.23 38.57
C ASP A 628 27.98 -11.40 39.63
N TYR A 629 26.64 -11.43 39.55
CA TYR A 629 25.74 -10.70 40.44
C TYR A 629 25.11 -11.57 41.52
N LYS A 630 25.53 -12.83 41.67
CA LYS A 630 25.08 -13.74 42.74
C LYS A 630 25.33 -13.18 44.14
N GLY A 631 26.41 -12.40 44.30
CA GLY A 631 26.74 -11.69 45.55
C GLY A 631 25.68 -10.68 46.02
N LEU A 632 24.74 -10.27 45.16
CA LEU A 632 23.59 -9.44 45.54
C LEU A 632 22.57 -10.20 46.41
N PHE A 633 22.49 -11.52 46.30
CA PHE A 633 21.43 -12.34 46.90
C PHE A 633 21.98 -13.39 47.88
N SER A 634 21.69 -13.17 49.16
CA SER A 634 22.31 -13.93 50.26
C SER A 634 21.79 -15.37 50.44
N ARG A 635 20.60 -15.69 49.93
CA ARG A 635 19.90 -16.99 50.07
C ARG A 635 18.74 -17.07 49.08
N ARG A 636 18.09 -18.25 48.96
CA ARG A 636 16.77 -18.36 48.31
C ARG A 636 15.68 -17.72 49.17
N CYS A 637 14.64 -17.16 48.54
CA CYS A 637 13.51 -16.57 49.23
C CYS A 637 12.65 -17.62 49.95
N MET A 638 12.04 -17.22 51.07
CA MET A 638 11.09 -17.97 51.88
C MET A 638 9.76 -17.21 51.91
N ASP A 639 8.67 -17.82 52.37
CA ASP A 639 7.33 -17.20 52.36
C ASP A 639 7.28 -15.79 53.00
N GLY A 640 8.06 -15.58 54.06
CA GLY A 640 8.20 -14.28 54.74
C GLY A 640 8.91 -13.17 53.93
N ASP A 641 9.56 -13.51 52.82
CA ASP A 641 10.17 -12.55 51.88
C ASP A 641 9.21 -12.03 50.81
N TYR A 642 7.99 -12.58 50.73
CA TYR A 642 7.01 -12.20 49.73
C TYR A 642 5.89 -11.32 50.30
N GLN A 643 5.24 -10.58 49.41
CA GLN A 643 4.09 -9.72 49.69
C GLN A 643 3.05 -9.88 48.58
N THR A 644 1.77 -9.88 48.95
CA THR A 644 0.67 -9.82 48.00
C THR A 644 0.50 -8.39 47.48
N TRP A 645 0.35 -8.25 46.15
CA TRP A 645 -0.03 -7.02 45.48
C TRP A 645 -1.31 -7.27 44.68
N HIS A 646 -2.29 -6.38 44.82
CA HIS A 646 -3.55 -6.45 44.09
C HIS A 646 -3.45 -5.63 42.81
N LEU A 647 -3.77 -6.23 41.67
CA LEU A 647 -3.93 -5.49 40.42
C LEU A 647 -5.19 -4.61 40.53
N HIS A 648 -5.08 -3.33 40.14
CA HIS A 648 -6.21 -2.42 40.10
C HIS A 648 -6.06 -1.35 39.00
N ASN A 649 -7.20 -0.81 38.56
CA ASN A 649 -7.27 0.41 37.75
C ASN A 649 -7.88 1.54 38.60
N LYS A 650 -7.04 2.48 39.06
CA LYS A 650 -7.44 3.66 39.86
C LYS A 650 -8.28 3.33 41.10
N GLY A 651 -8.04 2.16 41.71
CA GLY A 651 -8.76 1.64 42.88
C GLY A 651 -9.75 0.53 42.56
N GLU A 652 -10.20 0.39 41.30
CA GLU A 652 -11.06 -0.73 40.89
C GLU A 652 -10.26 -2.03 40.81
N LEU A 653 -10.60 -2.99 41.68
CA LEU A 653 -9.90 -4.27 41.85
C LEU A 653 -10.24 -5.32 40.78
N CYS A 654 -11.12 -5.01 39.84
CA CYS A 654 -11.51 -5.90 38.75
C CYS A 654 -10.90 -5.44 37.43
N VAL A 655 -9.92 -6.18 36.90
CA VAL A 655 -9.25 -5.89 35.63
C VAL A 655 -9.40 -7.12 34.73
N MET A 656 -9.80 -6.90 33.47
CA MET A 656 -10.17 -7.98 32.54
C MET A 656 -11.16 -9.02 33.13
N GLY A 657 -12.06 -8.57 34.00
CA GLY A 657 -13.06 -9.40 34.63
C GLY A 657 -12.56 -10.28 35.80
N GLU A 658 -11.34 -10.07 36.28
CA GLU A 658 -10.75 -10.81 37.40
C GLU A 658 -10.20 -9.89 38.50
N ARG A 659 -10.32 -10.34 39.75
CA ARG A 659 -9.56 -9.84 40.89
C ARG A 659 -8.27 -10.66 41.02
N GLN A 660 -7.20 -10.16 40.42
CA GLN A 660 -5.90 -10.82 40.43
C GLN A 660 -5.03 -10.34 41.62
N ILE A 661 -4.50 -11.29 42.38
CA ILE A 661 -3.52 -11.06 43.44
C ILE A 661 -2.20 -11.70 43.00
N PHE A 662 -1.17 -10.87 42.88
CA PHE A 662 0.18 -11.28 42.53
C PHE A 662 1.05 -11.42 43.77
N MET A 663 1.92 -12.42 43.79
CA MET A 663 2.97 -12.56 44.79
C MET A 663 4.24 -11.88 44.28
N LYS A 664 4.58 -10.73 44.87
CA LYS A 664 5.83 -10.00 44.58
C LYS A 664 6.83 -10.26 45.72
N ARG A 665 8.13 -10.19 45.44
CA ARG A 665 9.15 -10.14 46.51
C ARG A 665 8.99 -8.81 47.27
N ARG A 666 9.28 -8.80 48.58
CA ARG A 666 9.34 -7.55 49.36
C ARG A 666 10.49 -6.68 48.83
N PRO A 667 10.25 -5.39 48.52
CA PRO A 667 11.29 -4.45 48.14
C PRO A 667 12.42 -4.41 49.17
N GLY A 668 13.67 -4.59 48.72
CA GLY A 668 14.86 -4.60 49.58
C GLY A 668 15.31 -5.98 50.10
N ASN A 669 14.48 -7.03 50.04
CA ASN A 669 14.88 -8.36 50.52
C ASN A 669 15.91 -9.01 49.58
N ARG A 670 17.16 -9.21 50.07
CA ARG A 670 18.28 -9.80 49.30
C ARG A 670 18.20 -11.32 49.20
N CYS A 671 17.20 -11.83 48.48
CA CYS A 671 17.03 -13.26 48.21
C CYS A 671 16.71 -13.55 46.74
N MET A 672 17.18 -14.72 46.28
CA MET A 672 16.95 -15.29 44.95
C MET A 672 15.52 -15.82 44.84
N LEU A 673 14.85 -15.54 43.73
CA LEU A 673 13.57 -16.14 43.40
C LEU A 673 13.71 -17.63 43.00
N VAL A 674 12.59 -18.34 42.95
CA VAL A 674 12.52 -19.73 42.46
C VAL A 674 11.85 -19.72 41.09
N GLN A 675 12.50 -20.31 40.07
CA GLN A 675 12.04 -20.30 38.66
C GLN A 675 10.54 -20.68 38.52
N ASP A 676 10.13 -21.80 39.10
CA ASP A 676 8.78 -22.38 38.91
C ASP A 676 7.66 -21.75 39.77
N TYR A 677 7.94 -20.69 40.55
CA TYR A 677 6.93 -20.16 41.47
C TYR A 677 5.80 -19.40 40.76
N SER A 678 4.56 -19.87 40.92
CA SER A 678 3.37 -19.26 40.32
C SER A 678 3.11 -17.85 40.87
N ARG A 679 3.43 -16.83 40.08
CA ARG A 679 3.36 -15.40 40.49
C ARG A 679 1.95 -14.87 40.71
N ILE A 680 0.92 -15.55 40.19
CA ILE A 680 -0.48 -15.30 40.55
C ILE A 680 -0.79 -16.15 41.78
N TYR A 681 -1.01 -15.50 42.93
CA TYR A 681 -1.40 -16.16 44.18
C TYR A 681 -2.86 -16.60 44.14
N SER A 682 -3.72 -15.76 43.58
CA SER A 682 -5.13 -16.07 43.33
C SER A 682 -5.65 -15.23 42.17
N SER A 683 -6.50 -15.83 41.32
CA SER A 683 -7.39 -15.07 40.47
C SER A 683 -8.84 -15.47 40.75
N GLU A 684 -9.68 -14.49 41.02
CA GLU A 684 -11.11 -14.67 41.25
C GLU A 684 -11.93 -13.90 40.20
N PRO A 685 -12.75 -14.57 39.37
CA PRO A 685 -13.56 -13.88 38.36
C PRO A 685 -14.69 -13.08 39.00
N CYS A 686 -14.76 -11.80 38.62
CA CYS A 686 -15.77 -10.83 39.08
C CYS A 686 -17.16 -11.11 38.50
N LEU A 687 -18.16 -10.33 38.93
CA LEU A 687 -19.39 -10.16 38.15
C LEU A 687 -19.13 -9.23 36.95
N CYS A 688 -19.69 -9.53 35.79
CA CYS A 688 -19.54 -8.69 34.60
C CYS A 688 -20.23 -7.32 34.74
N THR A 689 -19.52 -6.29 34.30
CA THR A 689 -19.92 -4.87 34.28
C THR A 689 -19.97 -4.34 32.84
N THR A 690 -20.36 -3.08 32.65
CA THR A 690 -20.23 -2.40 31.33
C THR A 690 -18.78 -2.18 30.90
N TYR A 691 -17.80 -2.32 31.80
CA TYR A 691 -16.38 -2.18 31.48
C TYR A 691 -15.83 -3.41 30.73
N ASP A 692 -16.49 -4.56 30.88
CA ASP A 692 -16.10 -5.87 30.33
C ASP A 692 -16.64 -6.13 28.90
N PHE A 693 -17.41 -5.19 28.33
CA PHE A 693 -17.99 -5.29 26.99
C PHE A 693 -17.60 -4.11 26.09
N GLU A 694 -16.98 -4.44 24.96
CA GLU A 694 -16.75 -3.53 23.84
C GLU A 694 -18.00 -3.44 22.94
N CYS A 695 -18.04 -2.44 22.07
CA CYS A 695 -19.11 -2.36 21.08
C CYS A 695 -18.86 -3.38 19.97
N ASP A 696 -19.93 -4.00 19.47
CA ASP A 696 -19.84 -4.96 18.38
C ASP A 696 -19.78 -4.28 17.01
N TYR A 697 -19.47 -5.02 15.95
CA TYR A 697 -19.32 -4.46 14.60
C TYR A 697 -20.58 -3.71 14.14
N GLY A 698 -20.40 -2.46 13.71
CA GLY A 698 -21.50 -1.58 13.33
C GLY A 698 -22.16 -0.84 14.50
N TRP A 699 -21.59 -0.91 15.70
CA TRP A 699 -22.01 -0.13 16.85
C TRP A 699 -20.87 0.76 17.35
N GLU A 700 -21.22 2.00 17.69
CA GLU A 700 -20.28 3.06 18.05
C GLU A 700 -20.57 3.54 19.49
N ARG A 701 -19.53 3.71 20.31
CA ARG A 701 -19.69 4.12 21.71
C ARG A 701 -20.02 5.61 21.79
N GLN A 702 -21.18 5.92 22.36
CA GLN A 702 -21.66 7.29 22.56
C GLN A 702 -21.03 7.93 23.81
N ALA A 703 -21.20 9.25 23.94
CA ALA A 703 -20.69 10.02 25.08
C ALA A 703 -21.27 9.60 26.45
N ASP A 704 -22.40 8.88 26.48
CA ASP A 704 -22.97 8.29 27.69
C ASP A 704 -22.38 6.89 28.04
N GLY A 705 -21.37 6.46 27.29
CA GLY A 705 -20.68 5.18 27.44
C GLY A 705 -21.40 3.98 26.81
N LYS A 706 -22.62 4.13 26.29
CA LYS A 706 -23.38 3.04 25.66
C LYS A 706 -22.99 2.85 24.19
N CYS A 707 -23.18 1.63 23.69
CA CYS A 707 -23.06 1.32 22.27
C CYS A 707 -24.42 1.57 21.60
N SER A 708 -24.45 2.37 20.54
CA SER A 708 -25.62 2.57 19.67
C SER A 708 -25.28 2.13 18.25
N PRO A 709 -26.25 1.74 17.40
CA PRO A 709 -25.94 1.37 16.03
C PRO A 709 -25.42 2.60 15.28
N ALA A 710 -24.34 2.42 14.55
CA ALA A 710 -23.78 3.45 13.69
C ALA A 710 -24.78 3.84 12.59
N PHE A 711 -24.74 5.10 12.11
CA PHE A 711 -25.66 5.59 11.08
C PHE A 711 -25.64 4.75 9.78
N TRP A 712 -24.55 4.04 9.54
CA TRP A 712 -24.30 3.23 8.35
C TRP A 712 -24.68 1.75 8.51
N PHE A 713 -25.01 1.32 9.74
CA PHE A 713 -25.28 -0.06 10.10
C PHE A 713 -26.76 -0.27 10.45
N ASN A 714 -27.33 -1.40 9.99
CA ASN A 714 -28.69 -1.79 10.34
C ASN A 714 -28.64 -3.09 11.16
N PRO A 715 -28.93 -3.06 12.47
CA PRO A 715 -28.97 -4.26 13.31
C PRO A 715 -29.94 -5.34 12.80
N ASN A 716 -31.04 -4.92 12.17
CA ASN A 716 -31.98 -5.87 11.56
C ASN A 716 -31.43 -6.50 10.27
N GLY A 717 -30.40 -5.92 9.65
CA GLY A 717 -29.73 -6.49 8.48
C GLY A 717 -28.87 -7.70 8.82
N ALA A 718 -28.04 -7.63 9.87
CA ALA A 718 -26.87 -8.47 10.11
C ALA A 718 -27.07 -10.00 10.34
N ALA A 719 -28.27 -10.55 10.16
CA ALA A 719 -28.49 -11.99 10.16
C ALA A 719 -28.00 -12.61 8.83
N LYS A 720 -26.79 -13.17 8.85
CA LYS A 720 -26.20 -13.96 7.76
C LYS A 720 -27.19 -15.01 7.22
N SER A 721 -27.01 -15.42 5.96
CA SER A 721 -27.75 -16.54 5.35
C SER A 721 -27.84 -17.71 6.34
N CYS A 722 -29.07 -18.03 6.71
CA CYS A 722 -29.41 -18.96 7.78
C CYS A 722 -30.68 -19.69 7.39
N SER A 723 -30.66 -21.02 7.41
CA SER A 723 -31.81 -21.82 7.02
C SER A 723 -32.93 -21.75 8.07
N SER A 724 -34.17 -21.93 7.61
CA SER A 724 -35.39 -21.78 8.42
C SER A 724 -35.54 -22.75 9.62
N SER A 725 -34.61 -23.70 9.82
CA SER A 725 -34.52 -24.58 11.00
C SER A 725 -33.46 -24.17 12.04
N GLN A 726 -32.64 -23.16 11.75
CA GLN A 726 -31.53 -22.74 12.60
C GLN A 726 -31.87 -21.52 13.48
N SER A 727 -31.08 -21.32 14.54
CA SER A 727 -31.11 -20.12 15.38
C SER A 727 -29.75 -19.44 15.36
N PHE A 728 -29.69 -18.15 15.02
CA PHE A 728 -28.47 -17.36 15.12
C PHE A 728 -28.40 -16.62 16.46
N LEU A 729 -27.19 -16.23 16.87
CA LEU A 729 -26.98 -15.31 17.98
C LEU A 729 -27.01 -13.89 17.40
N ASN A 730 -28.07 -13.14 17.70
CA ASN A 730 -28.18 -11.74 17.30
C ASN A 730 -27.49 -10.85 18.34
N SER A 731 -26.72 -9.88 17.86
CA SER A 731 -25.98 -8.95 18.73
C SER A 731 -26.92 -8.00 19.47
N THR A 732 -26.55 -7.64 20.69
CA THR A 732 -27.18 -6.57 21.46
C THR A 732 -26.58 -5.19 21.14
N GLY A 733 -25.52 -5.16 20.33
CA GLY A 733 -24.61 -4.03 20.17
C GLY A 733 -23.34 -4.11 21.01
N TYR A 734 -23.23 -5.13 21.84
CA TYR A 734 -22.10 -5.38 22.72
C TYR A 734 -21.52 -6.76 22.46
N ARG A 735 -20.19 -6.88 22.50
CA ARG A 735 -19.47 -8.17 22.58
C ARG A 735 -18.54 -8.14 23.80
N LYS A 736 -18.38 -9.29 24.46
CA LYS A 736 -17.47 -9.40 25.61
C LYS A 736 -16.04 -9.21 25.13
N VAL A 737 -15.24 -8.41 25.82
CA VAL A 737 -13.81 -8.23 25.49
C VAL A 737 -13.11 -9.59 25.51
N LEU A 738 -12.31 -9.91 24.49
CA LEU A 738 -11.70 -11.23 24.39
C LEU A 738 -10.63 -11.42 25.47
N SER A 739 -10.58 -12.62 26.05
CA SER A 739 -9.79 -12.97 27.25
C SER A 739 -10.27 -12.33 28.56
N ASN A 740 -11.43 -11.65 28.57
CA ASN A 740 -12.07 -11.21 29.81
C ASN A 740 -12.80 -12.38 30.50
N ASN A 741 -12.52 -12.61 31.78
CA ASN A 741 -13.00 -13.77 32.53
C ASN A 741 -14.14 -13.49 33.52
N CYS A 742 -14.80 -12.33 33.45
CA CYS A 742 -15.95 -12.03 34.32
C CYS A 742 -17.09 -13.06 34.15
N LYS A 743 -17.83 -13.30 35.23
CA LYS A 743 -19.04 -14.13 35.26
C LYS A 743 -20.28 -13.27 35.04
N GLU A 744 -21.09 -13.60 34.05
CA GLU A 744 -22.40 -12.96 33.87
C GLU A 744 -23.37 -13.42 34.96
N ALA A 745 -24.11 -12.48 35.54
CA ALA A 745 -25.18 -12.76 36.50
C ALA A 745 -26.43 -11.95 36.15
N GLY A 746 -27.61 -12.56 36.32
CA GLY A 746 -28.90 -11.91 36.05
C GLY A 746 -29.41 -12.19 34.63
N ARG A 747 -29.80 -11.13 33.91
CA ARG A 747 -30.73 -11.22 32.76
C ARG A 747 -30.08 -11.27 31.37
N ASN A 748 -28.78 -11.57 31.28
CA ASN A 748 -28.01 -11.65 30.02
C ASN A 748 -28.27 -10.43 29.11
N VAL A 749 -28.01 -9.23 29.66
CA VAL A 749 -28.40 -7.94 29.04
C VAL A 749 -27.54 -7.63 27.83
N TYR A 750 -26.23 -7.87 27.92
CA TYR A 750 -25.22 -7.60 26.88
C TYR A 750 -24.93 -8.83 26.01
N SER A 751 -25.03 -10.04 26.57
CA SER A 751 -24.79 -11.29 25.83
C SER A 751 -25.78 -11.47 24.67
N PRO A 752 -25.33 -12.02 23.52
CA PRO A 752 -26.12 -12.03 22.30
C PRO A 752 -27.32 -12.97 22.41
N ARG A 753 -28.45 -12.56 21.82
CA ARG A 753 -29.76 -13.21 21.99
C ARG A 753 -29.98 -14.24 20.90
N ARG A 754 -30.31 -15.48 21.27
CA ARG A 754 -30.75 -16.50 20.29
C ARG A 754 -32.04 -16.04 19.62
N GLN A 755 -32.01 -15.93 18.30
CA GLN A 755 -33.15 -15.59 17.47
C GLN A 755 -33.34 -16.67 16.40
N ALA A 756 -34.57 -17.16 16.26
CA ALA A 756 -34.93 -18.12 15.21
C ALA A 756 -34.81 -17.43 13.83
N CYS A 757 -34.22 -18.11 12.86
CA CYS A 757 -34.04 -17.58 11.51
C CYS A 757 -35.38 -17.51 10.79
N ARG A 758 -35.87 -16.29 10.55
CA ARG A 758 -37.06 -16.03 9.74
C ARG A 758 -36.68 -15.99 8.26
N PRO A 759 -37.52 -16.52 7.35
CA PRO A 759 -37.30 -16.32 5.91
C PRO A 759 -37.29 -14.82 5.60
N ARG A 760 -36.49 -14.43 4.60
CA ARG A 760 -36.30 -13.05 4.15
C ARG A 760 -36.45 -12.98 2.63
N PRO A 761 -36.89 -11.84 2.06
CA PRO A 761 -36.72 -11.61 0.64
C PRO A 761 -35.23 -11.71 0.28
N PRO A 762 -34.88 -12.20 -0.92
CA PRO A 762 -33.50 -12.17 -1.39
C PRO A 762 -33.06 -10.70 -1.53
N ARG A 763 -31.81 -10.40 -1.20
CA ARG A 763 -31.20 -9.06 -1.42
C ARG A 763 -29.71 -9.12 -1.73
N GLY A 764 -29.25 -8.12 -2.47
CA GLY A 764 -27.84 -7.96 -2.82
C GLY A 764 -27.40 -8.94 -3.91
N LEU A 765 -28.32 -9.31 -4.82
CA LEU A 765 -28.01 -10.16 -5.95
C LEU A 765 -26.97 -9.48 -6.86
N ARG A 766 -25.88 -10.19 -7.17
CA ARG A 766 -24.82 -9.75 -8.08
C ARG A 766 -24.56 -10.80 -9.14
N LEU A 767 -24.51 -10.34 -10.38
CA LEU A 767 -24.15 -11.11 -11.56
C LEU A 767 -22.79 -10.63 -12.09
N SER A 768 -21.86 -11.54 -12.35
CA SER A 768 -20.54 -11.25 -12.93
C SER A 768 -20.01 -12.43 -13.72
N THR A 769 -19.19 -12.21 -14.74
CA THR A 769 -18.39 -13.29 -15.36
C THR A 769 -17.27 -13.76 -14.42
N ASN A 770 -16.79 -15.00 -14.59
CA ASN A 770 -15.72 -15.59 -13.77
C ASN A 770 -14.43 -14.75 -13.73
N GLN A 771 -13.98 -14.22 -14.87
CA GLN A 771 -12.83 -13.33 -14.99
C GLN A 771 -13.19 -11.86 -14.67
N GLY A 772 -14.46 -11.50 -14.83
CA GLY A 772 -14.98 -10.12 -14.69
C GLY A 772 -14.92 -9.30 -15.97
N GLU A 773 -14.62 -9.93 -17.11
CA GLU A 773 -14.69 -9.31 -18.44
C GLU A 773 -16.13 -9.12 -18.91
N LEU A 774 -16.38 -8.03 -19.65
CA LEU A 774 -17.68 -7.66 -20.21
C LEU A 774 -17.74 -7.84 -21.75
N SER A 775 -16.77 -8.53 -22.31
CA SER A 775 -16.67 -8.84 -23.74
C SER A 775 -16.21 -10.28 -23.94
N ALA A 776 -16.74 -10.97 -24.95
CA ALA A 776 -16.28 -12.31 -25.32
C ALA A 776 -16.44 -12.55 -26.83
N PRO A 777 -15.57 -13.35 -27.47
CA PRO A 777 -15.75 -13.71 -28.88
C PRO A 777 -16.94 -14.67 -29.06
N VAL A 778 -17.66 -14.53 -30.17
CA VAL A 778 -18.76 -15.42 -30.56
C VAL A 778 -18.32 -16.90 -30.58
N GLY A 779 -19.16 -17.80 -30.07
CA GLY A 779 -18.85 -19.22 -29.96
C GLY A 779 -17.98 -19.64 -28.76
N SER A 780 -17.54 -18.71 -27.91
CA SER A 780 -16.81 -19.04 -26.66
C SER A 780 -17.73 -19.40 -25.49
N ASN A 781 -17.19 -20.18 -24.53
CA ASN A 781 -17.84 -20.49 -23.26
C ASN A 781 -17.71 -19.30 -22.31
N VAL A 782 -18.83 -18.63 -22.00
CA VAL A 782 -18.89 -17.56 -20.99
C VAL A 782 -19.46 -18.13 -19.69
N THR A 783 -18.66 -18.09 -18.61
CA THR A 783 -19.08 -18.58 -17.28
C THR A 783 -19.57 -17.43 -16.41
N PHE A 784 -20.83 -17.50 -15.99
CA PHE A 784 -21.50 -16.53 -15.12
C PHE A 784 -21.52 -17.02 -13.67
N MET A 785 -21.06 -16.15 -12.76
CA MET A 785 -21.14 -16.31 -11.31
C MET A 785 -22.31 -15.48 -10.79
N VAL A 786 -23.14 -16.08 -9.95
CA VAL A 786 -24.27 -15.40 -9.29
C VAL A 786 -24.07 -15.46 -7.78
N TYR A 787 -24.00 -14.30 -7.14
CA TYR A 787 -23.84 -14.15 -5.70
C TYR A 787 -25.06 -13.48 -5.09
N LEU A 788 -25.48 -13.91 -3.91
CA LEU A 788 -26.60 -13.35 -3.16
C LEU A 788 -26.14 -13.05 -1.72
N GLU A 789 -26.35 -11.82 -1.23
CA GLU A 789 -25.88 -11.42 0.11
C GLU A 789 -26.85 -11.84 1.23
N ASP A 790 -28.15 -11.64 1.03
CA ASP A 790 -29.22 -12.12 1.92
C ASP A 790 -30.13 -13.11 1.18
N GLY A 791 -30.39 -14.29 1.76
CA GLY A 791 -31.36 -15.26 1.25
C GLY A 791 -31.22 -16.66 1.85
N ASP A 792 -32.29 -17.47 1.77
CA ASP A 792 -32.26 -18.92 2.04
C ASP A 792 -31.94 -19.64 0.71
N SER A 793 -30.75 -20.23 0.61
CA SER A 793 -30.22 -20.83 -0.62
C SER A 793 -30.96 -22.08 -1.10
N LEU A 794 -31.77 -22.70 -0.23
CA LEU A 794 -32.58 -23.89 -0.52
C LEU A 794 -34.04 -23.54 -0.87
N ARG A 795 -34.43 -22.26 -0.75
CA ARG A 795 -35.81 -21.78 -0.95
C ARG A 795 -35.92 -20.56 -1.86
N THR A 796 -34.81 -20.17 -2.50
CA THR A 796 -34.76 -19.05 -3.44
C THR A 796 -34.46 -19.58 -4.82
N SER A 797 -35.40 -19.45 -5.75
CA SER A 797 -35.19 -19.79 -7.16
C SER A 797 -34.44 -18.67 -7.85
N ILE A 798 -33.32 -18.99 -8.51
CA ILE A 798 -32.58 -18.06 -9.37
C ILE A 798 -32.94 -18.38 -10.82
N GLN A 799 -33.61 -17.45 -11.50
CA GLN A 799 -33.76 -17.46 -12.95
C GLN A 799 -32.69 -16.55 -13.57
N LEU A 800 -31.88 -17.11 -14.47
CA LEU A 800 -30.91 -16.40 -15.30
C LEU A 800 -31.43 -16.36 -16.75
N ASP A 801 -31.59 -15.16 -17.28
CA ASP A 801 -31.97 -14.88 -18.67
C ASP A 801 -30.73 -14.33 -19.38
N PHE A 802 -30.30 -14.97 -20.48
CA PHE A 802 -29.11 -14.55 -21.22
C PHE A 802 -29.37 -13.43 -22.23
N GLY A 803 -30.63 -13.04 -22.43
CA GLY A 803 -31.01 -11.98 -23.37
C GLY A 803 -30.99 -12.39 -24.85
N ASP A 804 -30.60 -13.63 -25.16
CA ASP A 804 -30.70 -14.25 -26.49
C ASP A 804 -32.00 -15.07 -26.66
N GLY A 805 -32.85 -15.07 -25.64
CA GLY A 805 -34.09 -15.86 -25.55
C GLY A 805 -33.99 -17.10 -24.66
N ILE A 806 -32.78 -17.53 -24.28
CA ILE A 806 -32.56 -18.67 -23.39
C ILE A 806 -32.63 -18.21 -21.93
N LYS A 807 -33.46 -18.90 -21.14
CA LYS A 807 -33.64 -18.66 -19.70
C LYS A 807 -33.55 -19.99 -18.94
N ILE A 808 -32.76 -20.02 -17.87
CA ILE A 808 -32.56 -21.22 -17.05
C ILE A 808 -32.88 -20.88 -15.59
N THR A 809 -33.65 -21.73 -14.92
CA THR A 809 -34.04 -21.55 -13.52
C THR A 809 -33.42 -22.63 -12.63
N TYR A 810 -32.71 -22.20 -11.59
CA TYR A 810 -32.02 -23.03 -10.61
C TYR A 810 -32.74 -22.92 -9.25
N SER A 811 -32.98 -24.07 -8.61
CA SER A 811 -33.69 -24.16 -7.32
C SER A 811 -32.77 -24.27 -6.09
N ASN A 812 -31.45 -24.24 -6.28
CA ASN A 812 -30.45 -24.32 -5.20
C ASN A 812 -29.12 -23.65 -5.63
N LEU A 813 -28.63 -22.69 -4.86
CA LEU A 813 -27.36 -21.99 -5.12
C LEU A 813 -26.12 -22.89 -5.00
N SER A 814 -26.16 -23.98 -4.24
CA SER A 814 -25.00 -24.90 -4.09
C SER A 814 -24.64 -25.68 -5.36
N ARG A 815 -25.33 -25.41 -6.48
CA ARG A 815 -24.99 -25.89 -7.83
C ARG A 815 -24.51 -24.78 -8.77
N THR A 816 -24.37 -23.55 -8.29
CA THR A 816 -23.89 -22.39 -9.08
C THR A 816 -22.51 -21.88 -8.64
N ASP A 817 -21.90 -22.49 -7.62
CA ASP A 817 -20.54 -22.16 -7.16
C ASP A 817 -19.45 -22.50 -8.19
N ASP A 818 -19.66 -23.50 -9.05
CA ASP A 818 -18.80 -23.80 -10.22
C ASP A 818 -19.04 -22.84 -11.41
N GLY A 819 -20.07 -21.99 -11.32
CA GLY A 819 -20.49 -21.07 -12.37
C GLY A 819 -21.38 -21.69 -13.47
N ILE A 820 -22.16 -20.83 -14.12
CA ILE A 820 -23.10 -21.20 -15.19
C ILE A 820 -22.47 -20.89 -16.55
N MET A 821 -22.16 -21.91 -17.35
CA MET A 821 -21.63 -21.74 -18.71
C MET A 821 -22.74 -21.49 -19.75
N HIS A 822 -22.51 -20.55 -20.68
CA HIS A 822 -23.34 -20.34 -21.86
C HIS A 822 -22.50 -19.99 -23.11
N ILE A 823 -23.03 -20.20 -24.31
CA ILE A 823 -22.37 -19.96 -25.60
C ILE A 823 -23.27 -19.13 -26.51
N TYR A 824 -22.85 -17.92 -26.84
CA TYR A 824 -23.56 -17.02 -27.76
C TYR A 824 -23.22 -17.34 -29.22
N ARG A 825 -24.25 -17.45 -30.06
CA ARG A 825 -24.15 -17.82 -31.49
C ARG A 825 -24.06 -16.64 -32.45
N THR A 826 -24.48 -15.46 -32.00
CA THR A 826 -24.57 -14.22 -32.80
C THR A 826 -23.84 -13.08 -32.08
N THR A 827 -23.25 -12.16 -32.84
CA THR A 827 -22.67 -10.93 -32.28
C THR A 827 -23.75 -9.96 -31.83
N GLY A 828 -23.41 -9.10 -30.86
CA GLY A 828 -24.34 -8.12 -30.29
C GLY A 828 -24.06 -7.79 -28.83
N ILE A 829 -24.84 -6.86 -28.28
CA ILE A 829 -24.81 -6.52 -26.85
C ILE A 829 -26.01 -7.19 -26.18
N TYR A 830 -25.74 -8.16 -25.32
CA TYR A 830 -26.74 -8.94 -24.60
C TYR A 830 -26.94 -8.39 -23.20
N ARG A 831 -28.21 -8.26 -22.78
CA ARG A 831 -28.59 -7.87 -21.42
C ARG A 831 -28.93 -9.12 -20.63
N VAL A 832 -27.92 -9.70 -19.99
CA VAL A 832 -28.07 -10.85 -19.10
C VAL A 832 -28.70 -10.37 -17.80
N THR A 833 -29.77 -11.02 -17.34
CA THR A 833 -30.45 -10.66 -16.09
C THR A 833 -30.58 -11.86 -15.18
N ALA A 834 -29.95 -11.79 -14.01
CA ALA A 834 -30.21 -12.70 -12.90
C ALA A 834 -31.39 -12.16 -12.10
N SER A 835 -32.30 -13.03 -11.71
CA SER A 835 -33.44 -12.73 -10.84
C SER A 835 -33.55 -13.82 -9.79
N ALA A 836 -33.66 -13.42 -8.53
CA ALA A 836 -33.79 -14.31 -7.39
C ALA A 836 -35.16 -14.06 -6.74
N GLU A 837 -35.95 -15.12 -6.55
CA GLU A 837 -37.31 -15.03 -6.03
C GLU A 837 -37.52 -16.06 -4.91
N ASN A 838 -38.23 -15.65 -3.86
CA ASN A 838 -38.79 -16.58 -2.88
C ASN A 838 -40.12 -16.05 -2.31
N SER A 839 -40.76 -16.85 -1.45
CA SER A 839 -42.06 -16.55 -0.82
C SER A 839 -42.18 -15.22 -0.05
N GLN A 840 -41.09 -14.44 0.11
CA GLN A 840 -41.06 -13.16 0.81
C GLN A 840 -40.73 -11.97 -0.12
N GLY A 841 -40.39 -12.21 -1.39
CA GLY A 841 -40.07 -11.18 -2.39
C GLY A 841 -39.01 -11.60 -3.40
N SER A 842 -38.56 -10.65 -4.21
CA SER A 842 -37.58 -10.86 -5.29
C SER A 842 -36.51 -9.76 -5.36
N ASP A 843 -35.37 -10.09 -5.94
CA ASP A 843 -34.27 -9.16 -6.27
C ASP A 843 -33.73 -9.49 -7.68
N SER A 844 -33.10 -8.52 -8.35
CA SER A 844 -32.65 -8.68 -9.74
C SER A 844 -31.37 -7.90 -10.03
N SER A 845 -30.46 -8.52 -10.78
CA SER A 845 -29.14 -8.00 -11.14
C SER A 845 -28.92 -8.11 -12.65
N THR A 846 -28.49 -7.04 -13.30
CA THR A 846 -28.37 -6.98 -14.76
C THR A 846 -26.93 -6.71 -15.19
N LEU A 847 -26.42 -7.49 -16.14
CA LEU A 847 -25.10 -7.36 -16.74
C LEU A 847 -25.25 -7.16 -18.25
N PHE A 848 -24.49 -6.22 -18.82
CA PHE A 848 -24.38 -6.07 -20.28
C PHE A 848 -23.10 -6.75 -20.74
N LEU A 849 -23.21 -7.65 -21.72
CA LEU A 849 -22.11 -8.43 -22.28
C LEU A 849 -22.02 -8.18 -23.78
N HIS A 850 -20.84 -7.77 -24.26
CA HIS A 850 -20.59 -7.51 -25.68
C HIS A 850 -19.98 -8.74 -26.35
N ILE A 851 -20.77 -9.43 -27.18
CA ILE A 851 -20.28 -10.55 -27.98
C ILE A 851 -19.76 -10.03 -29.33
N THR A 852 -18.46 -10.15 -29.52
CA THR A 852 -17.75 -9.63 -30.69
C THR A 852 -17.37 -10.74 -31.67
N SER A 853 -17.04 -10.34 -32.89
CA SER A 853 -16.37 -11.18 -33.88
C SER A 853 -15.17 -10.39 -34.41
N PRO A 854 -14.00 -11.01 -34.62
CA PRO A 854 -12.83 -10.31 -35.14
C PRO A 854 -13.14 -9.60 -36.47
N VAL A 855 -12.43 -8.51 -36.73
CA VAL A 855 -12.40 -7.86 -38.05
C VAL A 855 -11.18 -8.38 -38.79
N GLU A 856 -11.39 -8.98 -39.96
CA GLU A 856 -10.32 -9.57 -40.78
C GLU A 856 -9.68 -8.54 -41.71
N ARG A 857 -10.46 -7.54 -42.15
CA ARG A 857 -10.01 -6.48 -43.06
C ARG A 857 -10.81 -5.20 -42.87
N VAL A 858 -10.13 -4.07 -43.06
CA VAL A 858 -10.71 -2.72 -43.17
C VAL A 858 -10.23 -2.11 -44.49
N TYR A 859 -11.06 -1.31 -45.15
CA TYR A 859 -10.70 -0.50 -46.32
C TYR A 859 -11.33 0.89 -46.21
N LEU A 860 -10.52 1.92 -46.34
CA LEU A 860 -10.91 3.32 -46.28
C LEU A 860 -11.31 3.81 -47.68
N SER A 861 -12.60 3.98 -47.92
CA SER A 861 -13.15 4.63 -49.11
C SER A 861 -13.24 6.14 -48.88
N VAL A 862 -12.52 6.91 -49.70
CA VAL A 862 -12.42 8.38 -49.63
C VAL A 862 -12.24 8.97 -51.02
N PRO A 863 -12.68 10.21 -51.28
CA PRO A 863 -12.30 10.95 -52.48
C PRO A 863 -10.78 11.21 -52.52
N ILE A 864 -10.18 11.12 -53.70
CA ILE A 864 -8.74 11.39 -53.90
C ILE A 864 -8.44 12.90 -53.94
N VAL A 865 -9.39 13.69 -54.41
CA VAL A 865 -9.34 15.17 -54.39
C VAL A 865 -10.56 15.73 -53.67
N ALA A 866 -10.35 16.68 -52.77
CA ALA A 866 -11.41 17.37 -52.04
C ALA A 866 -11.29 18.89 -52.17
N ILE A 867 -12.44 19.58 -52.21
CA ILE A 867 -12.50 21.04 -52.29
C ILE A 867 -12.39 21.61 -50.86
N ARG A 868 -11.47 22.55 -50.65
CA ARG A 868 -11.30 23.24 -49.37
C ARG A 868 -12.63 23.85 -48.90
N GLY A 869 -12.99 23.64 -47.63
CA GLY A 869 -14.20 24.21 -47.05
C GLY A 869 -15.53 23.56 -47.47
N LYS A 870 -15.51 22.49 -48.28
CA LYS A 870 -16.67 21.61 -48.51
C LYS A 870 -16.55 20.32 -47.69
N GLU A 871 -17.69 19.72 -47.39
CA GLU A 871 -17.76 18.40 -46.77
C GLU A 871 -17.34 17.32 -47.77
N ALA A 872 -16.46 16.42 -47.33
CA ALA A 872 -16.11 15.19 -48.02
C ALA A 872 -16.65 14.01 -47.20
N ASN A 873 -17.23 13.01 -47.86
CA ASN A 873 -17.70 11.78 -47.22
C ASN A 873 -16.58 10.73 -47.20
N LEU A 874 -16.37 10.12 -46.03
CA LEU A 874 -15.36 9.09 -45.79
C LEU A 874 -16.08 7.85 -45.23
N THR A 875 -15.81 6.67 -45.80
CA THR A 875 -16.48 5.42 -45.41
C THR A 875 -15.48 4.28 -45.19
N ALA A 876 -15.50 3.68 -44.02
CA ALA A 876 -14.71 2.51 -43.66
C ALA A 876 -15.50 1.23 -43.92
N VAL A 877 -15.12 0.50 -44.97
CA VAL A 877 -15.68 -0.82 -45.30
C VAL A 877 -14.95 -1.88 -44.48
N VAL A 878 -15.70 -2.83 -43.93
CA VAL A 878 -15.20 -3.85 -42.98
C VAL A 878 -15.63 -5.25 -43.41
N TRP A 879 -14.75 -6.24 -43.18
CA TRP A 879 -15.04 -7.65 -43.42
C TRP A 879 -14.75 -8.51 -42.17
N PRO A 880 -15.64 -9.43 -41.77
CA PRO A 880 -17.03 -9.58 -42.25
C PRO A 880 -17.88 -8.32 -41.97
N SER A 881 -19.10 -8.24 -42.48
CA SER A 881 -19.97 -7.07 -42.30
C SER A 881 -20.69 -7.08 -40.94
N HIS A 882 -20.11 -6.40 -39.94
CA HIS A 882 -20.71 -6.26 -38.61
C HIS A 882 -21.88 -5.27 -38.57
N THR A 883 -22.83 -5.49 -37.66
CA THR A 883 -23.98 -4.59 -37.42
C THR A 883 -23.84 -3.86 -36.09
N ARG A 884 -23.43 -2.58 -36.13
CA ARG A 884 -23.41 -1.63 -34.99
C ARG A 884 -22.56 -2.01 -33.75
N THR A 885 -21.74 -3.07 -33.81
CA THR A 885 -20.85 -3.52 -32.72
C THR A 885 -19.40 -2.99 -32.81
N LEU A 886 -19.10 -2.12 -33.77
CA LEU A 886 -17.75 -1.62 -34.03
C LEU A 886 -17.59 -0.18 -33.54
N THR A 887 -16.37 0.17 -33.12
CA THR A 887 -15.98 1.56 -32.84
C THR A 887 -14.94 2.02 -33.86
N PHE A 888 -15.21 3.14 -34.53
CA PHE A 888 -14.36 3.72 -35.54
C PHE A 888 -13.65 4.96 -34.97
N PHE A 889 -12.33 5.01 -35.10
CA PHE A 889 -11.48 6.11 -34.67
C PHE A 889 -10.87 6.77 -35.91
N TRP A 890 -11.31 7.99 -36.20
CA TRP A 890 -10.91 8.75 -37.38
C TRP A 890 -9.84 9.78 -37.01
N TRP A 891 -8.65 9.59 -37.57
CA TRP A 891 -7.51 10.48 -37.39
C TRP A 891 -7.34 11.34 -38.62
N PHE A 892 -7.42 12.66 -38.43
CA PHE A 892 -7.20 13.67 -39.44
C PHE A 892 -5.90 14.44 -39.13
N ASP A 893 -5.08 14.65 -40.15
CA ASP A 893 -3.80 15.34 -40.07
C ASP A 893 -2.88 14.74 -38.98
N ASN A 894 -2.22 15.60 -38.19
CA ASN A 894 -1.31 15.21 -37.11
C ASN A 894 -1.97 15.44 -35.73
N SER A 895 -3.27 15.17 -35.61
CA SER A 895 -4.03 15.30 -34.35
C SER A 895 -3.58 14.27 -33.31
N SER A 896 -3.50 14.69 -32.04
CA SER A 896 -3.31 13.79 -30.90
C SER A 896 -4.59 13.05 -30.47
N GLU A 897 -5.76 13.47 -30.96
CA GLU A 897 -7.07 12.94 -30.58
C GLU A 897 -7.88 12.55 -31.85
N PRO A 898 -8.48 11.35 -31.88
CA PRO A 898 -9.35 10.91 -32.98
C PRO A 898 -10.80 11.35 -32.78
N ILE A 899 -11.53 11.51 -33.88
CA ILE A 899 -13.00 11.59 -33.85
C ILE A 899 -13.55 10.16 -33.75
N ILE A 900 -14.44 9.89 -32.78
CA ILE A 900 -14.98 8.55 -32.53
C ILE A 900 -16.41 8.45 -33.08
N THR A 901 -16.70 7.43 -33.89
CA THR A 901 -18.05 7.12 -34.39
C THR A 901 -18.41 5.64 -34.17
N LEU A 902 -19.72 5.35 -34.10
CA LEU A 902 -20.28 3.98 -34.10
C LEU A 902 -20.76 3.54 -35.49
N GLU A 903 -20.88 4.50 -36.42
CA GLU A 903 -21.20 4.27 -37.83
C GLU A 903 -19.92 4.38 -38.66
N GLY A 904 -19.79 3.53 -39.67
CA GLY A 904 -18.60 3.44 -40.53
C GLY A 904 -18.45 4.59 -41.53
N SER A 905 -19.30 5.62 -41.46
CA SER A 905 -19.31 6.77 -42.37
C SER A 905 -19.23 8.08 -41.58
N ILE A 906 -18.43 9.03 -42.06
CA ILE A 906 -18.30 10.38 -41.50
C ILE A 906 -18.16 11.41 -42.63
N SER A 907 -18.74 12.60 -42.43
CA SER A 907 -18.52 13.77 -43.29
C SER A 907 -17.52 14.71 -42.60
N TYR A 908 -16.47 15.15 -43.30
CA TYR A 908 -15.42 16.00 -42.75
C TYR A 908 -15.02 17.13 -43.72
N THR A 909 -14.72 18.31 -43.18
CA THR A 909 -14.42 19.52 -43.97
C THR A 909 -12.94 19.89 -43.83
N PHE A 910 -12.18 19.71 -44.92
CA PHE A 910 -10.75 20.04 -44.94
C PHE A 910 -10.52 21.55 -45.07
N GLN A 911 -9.73 22.11 -44.16
CA GLN A 911 -9.44 23.55 -44.08
C GLN A 911 -8.08 23.95 -44.68
N ARG A 912 -7.14 22.99 -44.81
CA ARG A 912 -5.78 23.19 -45.30
C ARG A 912 -5.61 22.53 -46.67
N GLU A 913 -5.01 23.27 -47.60
CA GLU A 913 -4.65 22.76 -48.93
C GLU A 913 -3.35 21.95 -48.90
N GLY A 914 -3.18 21.10 -49.91
CA GLY A 914 -2.09 20.13 -49.99
C GLY A 914 -2.53 18.70 -49.62
N LYS A 915 -1.56 17.85 -49.28
CA LYS A 915 -1.77 16.43 -48.99
C LYS A 915 -2.11 16.23 -47.52
N ASN A 916 -3.37 15.92 -47.23
CA ASN A 916 -3.88 15.65 -45.89
C ASN A 916 -3.99 14.13 -45.71
N LYS A 917 -3.44 13.56 -44.62
CA LYS A 917 -3.55 12.13 -44.33
C LYS A 917 -4.79 11.86 -43.49
N VAL A 918 -5.58 10.86 -43.89
CA VAL A 918 -6.64 10.28 -43.06
C VAL A 918 -6.25 8.85 -42.69
N THR A 919 -6.41 8.50 -41.42
CA THR A 919 -6.30 7.12 -40.92
C THR A 919 -7.61 6.75 -40.25
N VAL A 920 -8.17 5.58 -40.54
CA VAL A 920 -9.27 5.00 -39.75
C VAL A 920 -8.75 3.77 -39.02
N GLN A 921 -9.05 3.68 -37.73
CA GLN A 921 -8.84 2.48 -36.92
C GLN A 921 -10.21 1.95 -36.50
N VAL A 922 -10.39 0.63 -36.55
CA VAL A 922 -11.66 -0.05 -36.25
C VAL A 922 -11.40 -1.07 -35.16
N ALA A 923 -12.08 -0.90 -34.02
CA ALA A 923 -11.98 -1.80 -32.89
C ALA A 923 -13.20 -2.74 -32.81
N SER A 924 -12.93 -4.03 -32.62
CA SER A 924 -13.90 -5.07 -32.27
C SER A 924 -13.39 -5.86 -31.07
N GLY A 925 -13.86 -5.50 -29.88
CA GLY A 925 -13.36 -6.04 -28.61
C GLY A 925 -11.88 -5.75 -28.42
N SER A 926 -11.06 -6.80 -28.33
CA SER A 926 -9.60 -6.73 -28.22
C SER A 926 -8.87 -6.62 -29.57
N THR A 927 -9.56 -6.75 -30.70
CA THR A 927 -8.95 -6.63 -32.04
C THR A 927 -9.06 -5.21 -32.57
N VAL A 928 -7.96 -4.67 -33.11
CA VAL A 928 -7.92 -3.36 -33.75
C VAL A 928 -7.25 -3.48 -35.12
N MET A 929 -7.97 -3.06 -36.17
CA MET A 929 -7.49 -3.01 -37.55
C MET A 929 -7.43 -1.56 -38.03
N GLN A 930 -6.58 -1.25 -39.00
CA GLN A 930 -6.44 0.13 -39.49
C GLN A 930 -6.13 0.22 -40.99
N ASP A 931 -6.57 1.31 -41.62
CA ASP A 931 -6.22 1.69 -42.98
C ASP A 931 -5.92 3.21 -43.08
N SER A 932 -5.13 3.62 -44.06
CA SER A 932 -4.57 4.96 -44.22
C SER A 932 -4.58 5.41 -45.69
N LYS A 933 -5.16 6.57 -45.98
CA LYS A 933 -5.10 7.20 -47.30
C LYS A 933 -4.74 8.68 -47.24
N VAL A 934 -4.27 9.21 -48.37
CA VAL A 934 -3.86 10.61 -48.52
C VAL A 934 -4.81 11.28 -49.52
N ILE A 935 -5.44 12.36 -49.08
CA ILE A 935 -6.39 13.15 -49.85
C ILE A 935 -5.70 14.45 -50.27
N THR A 936 -5.85 14.84 -51.55
CA THR A 936 -5.31 16.11 -52.05
C THR A 936 -6.39 17.18 -51.95
N VAL A 937 -6.14 18.23 -51.16
CA VAL A 937 -7.08 19.33 -50.93
C VAL A 937 -6.63 20.55 -51.72
N LYS A 938 -7.52 21.16 -52.49
CA LYS A 938 -7.27 22.37 -53.29
C LYS A 938 -8.46 23.32 -53.20
N GLU A 939 -8.22 24.62 -53.43
CA GLU A 939 -9.29 25.63 -53.47
C GLU A 939 -10.24 25.43 -54.68
N PHE A 940 -9.71 25.04 -55.84
CA PHE A 940 -10.46 24.69 -57.05
C PHE A 940 -9.73 23.60 -57.86
N PHE A 941 -10.48 22.86 -58.67
CA PHE A 941 -10.00 21.93 -59.70
C PHE A 941 -11.11 21.70 -60.74
N ARG A 942 -10.79 21.06 -61.86
CA ARG A 942 -11.80 20.54 -62.82
C ARG A 942 -11.67 19.03 -62.94
N SER A 943 -12.79 18.34 -63.15
CA SER A 943 -12.79 16.90 -63.39
C SER A 943 -13.62 16.48 -64.60
N LEU A 944 -13.14 15.43 -65.27
CA LEU A 944 -13.73 14.83 -66.46
C LEU A 944 -14.05 13.37 -66.17
N LEU A 945 -15.31 12.98 -66.35
CA LEU A 945 -15.75 11.60 -66.26
C LEU A 945 -15.36 10.86 -67.55
N LEU A 946 -14.55 9.83 -67.41
CA LEU A 946 -14.01 9.00 -68.46
C LEU A 946 -14.68 7.62 -68.47
N SER A 947 -14.89 7.11 -69.68
CA SER A 947 -15.32 5.74 -69.91
C SER A 947 -14.37 5.06 -70.90
N PHE A 948 -14.34 3.73 -70.83
CA PHE A 948 -13.44 2.89 -71.64
C PHE A 948 -14.23 2.11 -72.70
N SER A 949 -13.54 1.59 -73.70
CA SER A 949 -14.12 0.59 -74.60
C SER A 949 -14.43 -0.71 -73.83
N PRO A 950 -15.57 -1.40 -74.09
CA PRO A 950 -16.02 -2.57 -73.33
C PRO A 950 -15.02 -3.74 -73.20
N ALA A 951 -14.02 -3.83 -74.08
CA ALA A 951 -12.93 -4.81 -73.98
C ALA A 951 -12.09 -4.71 -72.68
N LEU A 952 -12.16 -3.58 -71.96
CA LEU A 952 -11.56 -3.44 -70.62
C LEU A 952 -12.41 -4.13 -69.54
N ASP A 953 -13.73 -4.15 -69.67
CA ASP A 953 -14.66 -4.73 -68.68
C ASP A 953 -14.51 -6.25 -68.61
N GLU A 954 -14.30 -6.90 -69.75
CA GLU A 954 -13.97 -8.34 -69.84
C GLU A 954 -12.64 -8.71 -69.14
N HIS A 955 -11.84 -7.70 -68.81
CA HIS A 955 -10.48 -7.84 -68.27
C HIS A 955 -10.29 -7.18 -66.89
N ASN A 956 -11.33 -6.59 -66.31
CA ASN A 956 -11.28 -5.90 -65.01
C ASN A 956 -11.39 -6.93 -63.86
N PRO A 957 -10.35 -7.11 -63.03
CA PRO A 957 -10.35 -8.09 -61.93
C PRO A 957 -10.96 -7.55 -60.62
N ASP A 958 -11.48 -6.32 -60.61
CA ASP A 958 -11.97 -5.57 -59.43
C ASP A 958 -10.91 -5.34 -58.32
N ILE A 959 -9.62 -5.47 -58.66
CA ILE A 959 -8.47 -5.30 -57.74
C ILE A 959 -8.02 -3.83 -57.71
N PRO A 960 -7.76 -3.21 -56.52
CA PRO A 960 -7.38 -1.80 -56.44
C PRO A 960 -6.00 -1.49 -57.03
N GLU A 961 -5.02 -2.38 -56.88
CA GLU A 961 -3.67 -2.22 -57.46
C GLU A 961 -3.73 -2.16 -59.00
N TRP A 962 -4.57 -3.00 -59.62
CA TRP A 962 -4.83 -2.97 -61.06
C TRP A 962 -5.49 -1.65 -61.50
N ARG A 963 -6.41 -1.11 -60.69
CA ARG A 963 -7.00 0.21 -60.95
C ARG A 963 -5.96 1.34 -60.90
N GLU A 964 -4.99 1.26 -60.01
CA GLU A 964 -3.87 2.21 -59.96
C GLU A 964 -2.90 2.05 -61.14
N ASP A 965 -2.68 0.83 -61.64
CA ASP A 965 -1.89 0.58 -62.85
C ASP A 965 -2.56 1.16 -64.10
N ILE A 966 -3.84 0.85 -64.34
CA ILE A 966 -4.58 1.42 -65.48
C ILE A 966 -4.70 2.95 -65.34
N GLY A 967 -4.92 3.47 -64.13
CA GLY A 967 -4.90 4.91 -63.86
C GLY A 967 -3.57 5.57 -64.22
N ARG A 968 -2.43 4.90 -63.94
CA ARG A 968 -1.09 5.34 -64.36
C ARG A 968 -0.91 5.31 -65.89
N VAL A 969 -1.41 4.27 -66.57
CA VAL A 969 -1.35 4.18 -68.04
C VAL A 969 -2.17 5.30 -68.70
N VAL A 970 -3.40 5.55 -68.25
CA VAL A 970 -4.25 6.64 -68.76
C VAL A 970 -3.60 8.00 -68.50
N ARG A 971 -3.05 8.22 -67.30
CA ARG A 971 -2.30 9.45 -66.98
C ARG A 971 -1.10 9.64 -67.90
N ALA A 972 -0.35 8.59 -68.18
CA ALA A 972 0.81 8.65 -69.09
C ALA A 972 0.38 9.01 -70.52
N ALA A 973 -0.68 8.38 -71.05
CA ALA A 973 -1.23 8.71 -72.37
C ALA A 973 -1.72 10.17 -72.46
N LEU A 974 -2.42 10.67 -71.43
CA LEU A 974 -2.84 12.08 -71.36
C LEU A 974 -1.64 13.04 -71.34
N SER A 975 -0.57 12.72 -70.59
CA SER A 975 0.63 13.57 -70.54
C SER A 975 1.41 13.67 -71.86
N GLN A 976 1.12 12.82 -72.86
CA GLN A 976 1.69 12.94 -74.20
C GLN A 976 0.93 13.95 -75.09
N VAL A 977 -0.28 14.35 -74.71
CA VAL A 977 -1.09 15.34 -75.45
C VAL A 977 -0.74 16.77 -75.04
N HIS A 978 -0.48 17.02 -73.76
CA HIS A 978 -0.15 18.35 -73.26
C HIS A 978 0.69 18.29 -71.96
N GLU A 979 1.72 19.13 -71.87
CA GLU A 979 2.56 19.25 -70.67
C GLU A 979 1.82 20.02 -69.57
N VAL A 980 1.14 19.29 -68.68
CA VAL A 980 0.35 19.83 -67.56
C VAL A 980 0.94 19.33 -66.23
N PRO A 981 1.20 20.20 -65.23
CA PRO A 981 2.05 19.85 -64.09
C PRO A 981 1.49 18.75 -63.18
N ILE A 982 0.17 18.72 -62.91
CA ILE A 982 -0.44 17.70 -62.05
C ILE A 982 -1.80 17.24 -62.58
N LEU A 983 -1.82 16.02 -63.13
CA LEU A 983 -3.01 15.22 -63.44
C LEU A 983 -3.15 14.08 -62.43
N LEU A 984 -4.36 13.76 -61.99
CA LEU A 984 -4.66 12.52 -61.24
C LEU A 984 -5.78 11.76 -61.96
N VAL A 985 -5.67 10.44 -62.06
CA VAL A 985 -6.71 9.57 -62.62
C VAL A 985 -7.11 8.55 -61.56
N SER A 986 -8.41 8.38 -61.33
CA SER A 986 -8.97 7.37 -60.45
C SER A 986 -9.94 6.49 -61.20
N LEU A 987 -9.76 5.17 -61.18
CA LEU A 987 -10.78 4.23 -61.65
C LEU A 987 -11.75 3.90 -60.51
N TYR A 988 -13.04 3.89 -60.80
CA TYR A 988 -14.09 3.47 -59.88
C TYR A 988 -14.20 1.94 -59.80
N PRO A 989 -14.68 1.37 -58.68
CA PRO A 989 -14.97 -0.06 -58.55
C PRO A 989 -16.30 -0.45 -59.22
N GLY A 990 -16.40 -1.70 -59.68
CA GLY A 990 -17.57 -2.22 -60.41
C GLY A 990 -17.48 -2.11 -61.94
N LEU A 991 -18.60 -2.45 -62.60
CA LEU A 991 -18.77 -2.44 -64.06
C LEU A 991 -20.02 -1.62 -64.45
N PRO A 992 -20.01 -0.90 -65.58
CA PRO A 992 -18.90 -0.73 -66.53
C PRO A 992 -17.74 0.07 -65.93
N THR A 993 -16.52 -0.22 -66.37
CA THR A 993 -15.31 0.44 -65.87
C THR A 993 -15.37 1.92 -66.25
N THR A 994 -15.24 2.78 -65.24
CA THR A 994 -15.27 4.25 -65.37
C THR A 994 -14.13 4.85 -64.57
N ALA A 995 -13.70 6.05 -64.95
CA ALA A 995 -12.66 6.79 -64.24
C ALA A 995 -12.99 8.26 -64.14
N GLU A 996 -12.45 8.96 -63.15
CA GLU A 996 -12.45 10.42 -63.09
C GLU A 996 -11.01 10.93 -63.22
N LEU A 997 -10.81 11.84 -64.17
CA LEU A 997 -9.58 12.59 -64.37
C LEU A 997 -9.72 13.94 -63.66
N PHE A 998 -8.81 14.22 -62.73
CA PHE A 998 -8.68 15.49 -62.02
C PHE A 998 -7.54 16.31 -62.61
N ILE A 999 -7.85 17.53 -63.04
CA ILE A 999 -6.89 18.52 -63.53
C ILE A 999 -6.68 19.54 -62.41
N LEU A 1000 -5.45 19.60 -61.87
CA LEU A 1000 -5.11 20.45 -60.72
C LEU A 1000 -4.25 21.65 -61.14
N PRO A 1001 -4.42 22.83 -60.50
CA PRO A 1001 -3.56 23.98 -60.74
C PRO A 1001 -2.14 23.79 -60.18
N ASP A 1002 -1.17 24.44 -60.82
CA ASP A 1002 0.24 24.44 -60.42
C ASP A 1002 0.46 25.06 -59.03
N GLU A 1003 1.41 24.54 -58.26
CA GLU A 1003 1.75 25.03 -56.92
C GLU A 1003 2.63 26.29 -56.97
N HIS A 1004 3.28 26.58 -58.11
CA HIS A 1004 4.21 27.71 -58.25
C HIS A 1004 3.55 29.06 -58.63
N THR A 1005 2.24 29.12 -58.87
CA THR A 1005 1.53 30.36 -59.29
C THR A 1005 0.72 31.03 -58.16
N ALA A 1006 1.03 30.70 -56.90
CA ALA A 1006 0.29 31.16 -55.74
C ALA A 1006 0.61 32.61 -55.30
N SER A 1007 -0.15 33.60 -55.79
CA SER A 1007 -0.66 34.71 -54.96
C SER A 1007 -1.59 35.69 -55.70
N GLU A 1008 -1.21 36.23 -56.85
CA GLU A 1008 -1.83 37.48 -57.34
C GLU A 1008 -2.91 37.38 -58.44
N HIS A 1009 -3.07 36.25 -59.15
CA HIS A 1009 -3.96 36.16 -60.34
C HIS A 1009 -4.96 34.98 -60.31
N LYS A 1010 -5.79 34.89 -59.27
CA LYS A 1010 -6.77 33.78 -59.09
C LYS A 1010 -7.78 33.56 -60.24
N ARG A 1011 -8.09 34.57 -61.07
CA ARG A 1011 -8.98 34.39 -62.23
C ARG A 1011 -8.32 33.67 -63.41
N GLY A 1012 -7.10 34.09 -63.77
CA GLY A 1012 -6.39 33.52 -64.91
C GLY A 1012 -6.07 32.04 -64.75
N SER A 1013 -5.93 31.55 -63.52
CA SER A 1013 -5.72 30.13 -63.24
C SER A 1013 -6.96 29.24 -63.45
N GLU A 1014 -8.19 29.77 -63.33
CA GLU A 1014 -9.39 28.99 -63.66
C GLU A 1014 -9.64 28.98 -65.18
N GLU A 1015 -9.48 30.14 -65.84
CA GLU A 1015 -9.57 30.26 -67.30
C GLU A 1015 -8.52 29.37 -68.02
N ALA A 1016 -7.33 29.23 -67.43
CA ALA A 1016 -6.32 28.28 -67.90
C ALA A 1016 -6.72 26.81 -67.71
N LEU A 1017 -7.38 26.45 -66.59
CA LEU A 1017 -7.88 25.08 -66.39
C LEU A 1017 -9.04 24.74 -67.34
N GLU A 1018 -9.91 25.68 -67.69
CA GLU A 1018 -10.92 25.48 -68.74
C GLU A 1018 -10.25 25.23 -70.10
N THR A 1019 -9.27 26.05 -70.46
CA THR A 1019 -8.52 25.89 -71.72
C THR A 1019 -7.82 24.52 -71.80
N ILE A 1020 -7.22 24.06 -70.70
CA ILE A 1020 -6.57 22.75 -70.60
C ILE A 1020 -7.61 21.61 -70.61
N SER A 1021 -8.76 21.79 -69.95
CA SER A 1021 -9.90 20.87 -70.02
C SER A 1021 -10.33 20.67 -71.47
N ASP A 1022 -10.60 21.75 -72.21
CA ASP A 1022 -11.10 21.67 -73.59
C ASP A 1022 -10.09 21.02 -74.55
N ILE A 1023 -8.78 21.16 -74.31
CA ILE A 1023 -7.74 20.40 -75.02
C ILE A 1023 -7.87 18.89 -74.76
N PHE A 1024 -8.03 18.47 -73.50
CA PHE A 1024 -8.22 17.05 -73.18
C PHE A 1024 -9.56 16.50 -73.67
N VAL A 1025 -10.66 17.26 -73.55
CA VAL A 1025 -11.98 16.92 -74.11
C VAL A 1025 -11.87 16.68 -75.62
N THR A 1026 -11.16 17.55 -76.33
CA THR A 1026 -10.93 17.43 -77.78
C THR A 1026 -10.15 16.15 -78.10
N ALA A 1027 -9.06 15.87 -77.38
CA ALA A 1027 -8.22 14.68 -77.63
C ALA A 1027 -8.94 13.35 -77.27
N LEU A 1028 -9.72 13.32 -76.20
CA LEU A 1028 -10.55 12.19 -75.79
C LEU A 1028 -11.65 11.91 -76.83
N ASN A 1029 -12.36 12.95 -77.28
CA ASN A 1029 -13.43 12.81 -78.28
C ASN A 1029 -12.90 12.47 -79.69
N GLN A 1030 -11.64 12.78 -79.99
CA GLN A 1030 -10.95 12.35 -81.22
C GLN A 1030 -10.35 10.94 -81.11
N GLY A 1031 -10.47 10.26 -79.95
CA GLY A 1031 -9.95 8.91 -79.74
C GLY A 1031 -8.41 8.82 -79.68
N LEU A 1032 -7.72 9.94 -79.43
CA LEU A 1032 -6.25 9.98 -79.39
C LEU A 1032 -5.70 9.29 -78.13
N ILE A 1033 -6.49 9.20 -77.06
CA ILE A 1033 -6.15 8.50 -75.82
C ILE A 1033 -6.52 7.01 -75.97
N GLN A 1034 -5.55 6.20 -76.38
CA GLN A 1034 -5.67 4.75 -76.46
C GLN A 1034 -4.41 4.05 -75.91
N PHE A 1035 -4.57 2.83 -75.39
CA PHE A 1035 -3.46 1.99 -74.96
C PHE A 1035 -3.71 0.51 -75.29
N GLU A 1036 -2.65 -0.29 -75.36
CA GLU A 1036 -2.74 -1.73 -75.61
C GLU A 1036 -2.62 -2.49 -74.28
N LEU A 1037 -3.67 -3.23 -73.91
CA LEU A 1037 -3.75 -3.95 -72.63
C LEU A 1037 -3.05 -5.32 -72.70
N LYS A 1038 -3.16 -5.96 -73.86
CA LYS A 1038 -2.51 -7.21 -74.29
C LYS A 1038 -2.39 -7.12 -75.82
N ALA A 1039 -1.57 -7.99 -76.42
CA ALA A 1039 -1.51 -8.14 -77.88
C ALA A 1039 -2.92 -8.17 -78.51
N ASP A 1040 -3.12 -7.36 -79.55
CA ASP A 1040 -4.37 -7.16 -80.30
C ASP A 1040 -5.54 -6.57 -79.49
N THR A 1041 -5.36 -6.25 -78.20
CA THR A 1041 -6.40 -5.72 -77.30
C THR A 1041 -6.18 -4.23 -77.04
N ARG A 1042 -6.70 -3.37 -77.92
CA ARG A 1042 -6.64 -1.91 -77.77
C ARG A 1042 -7.83 -1.38 -76.99
N ILE A 1043 -7.54 -0.57 -75.98
CA ILE A 1043 -8.51 0.14 -75.15
C ILE A 1043 -8.51 1.61 -75.54
N ILE A 1044 -9.69 2.15 -75.85
CA ILE A 1044 -9.89 3.58 -76.15
C ILE A 1044 -10.55 4.24 -74.94
N VAL A 1045 -10.10 5.43 -74.58
CA VAL A 1045 -10.64 6.25 -73.48
C VAL A 1045 -11.35 7.47 -74.06
N TYR A 1046 -12.60 7.69 -73.65
CA TYR A 1046 -13.42 8.82 -74.12
C TYR A 1046 -14.16 9.47 -72.94
N MET A 1047 -14.57 10.73 -73.10
CA MET A 1047 -15.31 11.45 -72.07
C MET A 1047 -16.80 11.10 -72.13
N THR A 1048 -17.47 11.03 -70.98
CA THR A 1048 -18.93 10.98 -70.88
C THR A 1048 -19.55 12.26 -70.31
N GLN A 1049 -18.91 12.94 -69.36
CA GLN A 1049 -19.42 14.19 -68.77
C GLN A 1049 -18.32 15.07 -68.16
N GLN A 1050 -18.47 16.39 -68.24
CA GLN A 1050 -17.71 17.40 -67.45
C GLN A 1050 -18.36 17.60 -66.09
N THR A 1051 -17.57 17.61 -65.01
CA THR A 1051 -18.05 17.77 -63.62
C THR A 1051 -17.27 18.83 -62.83
N LEU A 1052 -17.97 19.49 -61.90
CA LEU A 1052 -17.45 20.50 -60.95
C LEU A 1052 -17.29 19.95 -59.52
N ALA A 1053 -17.55 18.65 -59.33
CA ALA A 1053 -17.46 17.94 -58.06
C ALA A 1053 -17.28 16.44 -58.32
N PRO A 1054 -16.56 15.70 -57.46
CA PRO A 1054 -16.31 14.28 -57.62
C PRO A 1054 -17.56 13.46 -57.26
N LEU A 1055 -17.92 12.51 -58.12
CA LEU A 1055 -19.11 11.66 -57.95
C LEU A 1055 -18.83 10.44 -57.05
N VAL A 1056 -18.41 10.68 -55.81
CA VAL A 1056 -18.26 9.62 -54.79
C VAL A 1056 -19.59 9.31 -54.10
N ASP A 1057 -20.58 8.97 -54.92
CA ASP A 1057 -21.87 8.44 -54.51
C ASP A 1057 -21.98 6.99 -55.01
N SER A 1058 -21.17 6.10 -54.41
CA SER A 1058 -21.14 4.66 -54.75
C SER A 1058 -22.37 3.90 -54.22
N ASN A 1059 -23.55 4.51 -54.35
CA ASN A 1059 -24.83 3.84 -54.27
C ASN A 1059 -24.91 2.80 -55.40
N SER A 1060 -24.89 1.53 -55.02
CA SER A 1060 -24.71 0.40 -55.91
C SER A 1060 -25.75 0.33 -57.04
N ILE A 1061 -25.36 0.75 -58.26
CA ILE A 1061 -26.11 0.51 -59.50
C ILE A 1061 -25.94 -0.96 -59.95
N HIS A 1062 -26.23 -1.88 -59.02
CA HIS A 1062 -26.45 -3.31 -59.25
C HIS A 1062 -27.46 -3.85 -58.21
N SER A 1063 -28.47 -3.03 -57.88
CA SER A 1063 -29.63 -3.54 -57.14
C SER A 1063 -30.42 -4.49 -58.05
N GLY A 1064 -30.16 -5.79 -57.88
CA GLY A 1064 -30.93 -6.86 -58.53
C GLY A 1064 -32.43 -6.76 -58.28
N SER A 1065 -32.88 -5.98 -57.28
CA SER A 1065 -34.29 -5.71 -57.02
C SER A 1065 -35.04 -5.08 -58.20
N ALA A 1066 -34.41 -4.28 -59.07
CA ALA A 1066 -35.10 -3.70 -60.22
C ALA A 1066 -35.42 -4.78 -61.27
N MET A 1067 -34.46 -5.66 -61.56
CA MET A 1067 -34.64 -6.77 -62.50
C MET A 1067 -35.46 -7.91 -61.89
N LEU A 1068 -35.40 -8.12 -60.57
CA LEU A 1068 -36.30 -9.00 -59.82
C LEU A 1068 -37.72 -8.43 -59.69
N MET A 1069 -37.92 -7.11 -59.65
CA MET A 1069 -39.24 -6.48 -59.74
C MET A 1069 -39.82 -6.66 -61.14
N LEU A 1070 -39.03 -6.45 -62.20
CA LEU A 1070 -39.47 -6.77 -63.56
C LEU A 1070 -39.75 -8.26 -63.75
N LEU A 1071 -38.88 -9.15 -63.28
CA LEU A 1071 -39.09 -10.60 -63.34
C LEU A 1071 -40.28 -11.05 -62.49
N THR A 1072 -40.51 -10.50 -61.29
CA THR A 1072 -41.69 -10.84 -60.49
C THR A 1072 -42.96 -10.23 -61.04
N VAL A 1073 -42.94 -9.05 -61.66
CA VAL A 1073 -44.08 -8.52 -62.42
C VAL A 1073 -44.37 -9.38 -63.66
N VAL A 1074 -43.34 -9.91 -64.34
CA VAL A 1074 -43.51 -10.88 -65.44
C VAL A 1074 -44.01 -12.24 -64.92
N PHE A 1075 -43.50 -12.75 -63.81
CA PHE A 1075 -43.98 -14.01 -63.19
C PHE A 1075 -45.38 -13.89 -62.60
N VAL A 1076 -45.74 -12.74 -61.99
CA VAL A 1076 -47.10 -12.44 -61.53
C VAL A 1076 -48.02 -12.19 -62.72
N GLY A 1077 -47.55 -11.56 -63.80
CA GLY A 1077 -48.29 -11.44 -65.05
C GLY A 1077 -48.56 -12.79 -65.72
N LEU A 1078 -47.56 -13.68 -65.76
CA LEU A 1078 -47.70 -15.07 -66.21
C LEU A 1078 -48.61 -15.87 -65.29
N ALA A 1079 -48.46 -15.76 -63.97
CA ALA A 1079 -49.32 -16.44 -63.00
C ALA A 1079 -50.78 -15.96 -63.12
N ALA A 1080 -51.00 -14.64 -63.26
CA ALA A 1080 -52.31 -14.06 -63.52
C ALA A 1080 -52.88 -14.54 -64.87
N PHE A 1081 -52.06 -14.64 -65.91
CA PHE A 1081 -52.46 -15.19 -67.21
C PHE A 1081 -52.82 -16.68 -67.13
N PHE A 1082 -52.05 -17.50 -66.40
CA PHE A 1082 -52.37 -18.91 -66.14
C PHE A 1082 -53.66 -19.06 -65.32
N ILE A 1083 -53.81 -18.30 -64.23
CA ILE A 1083 -55.02 -18.28 -63.39
C ILE A 1083 -56.24 -17.83 -64.20
N TYR A 1084 -56.10 -16.80 -65.04
CA TYR A 1084 -57.15 -16.31 -65.94
C TYR A 1084 -57.55 -17.36 -66.99
N LYS A 1085 -56.56 -18.04 -67.59
CA LYS A 1085 -56.80 -19.07 -68.62
C LYS A 1085 -57.39 -20.37 -68.04
N PHE A 1086 -57.06 -20.73 -66.79
CA PHE A 1086 -57.61 -21.92 -66.12
C PHE A 1086 -58.92 -21.67 -65.35
N LYS A 1087 -59.30 -20.43 -65.03
CA LYS A 1087 -60.55 -20.13 -64.28
C LYS A 1087 -61.86 -20.48 -65.01
N ARG A 1088 -61.83 -20.96 -66.26
CA ARG A 1088 -63.02 -21.37 -67.03
C ARG A 1088 -63.19 -22.91 -67.12
N LYS A 1089 -63.37 -23.59 -65.98
CA LYS A 1089 -64.14 -24.87 -65.84
C LYS A 1089 -64.35 -25.31 -64.37
N ILE A 1090 -65.50 -24.96 -63.79
CA ILE A 1090 -66.52 -25.81 -63.08
C ILE A 1090 -66.02 -26.93 -62.11
N PRO A 1091 -66.59 -27.16 -60.89
CA PRO A 1091 -67.26 -26.29 -59.88
C PRO A 1091 -66.90 -26.62 -58.37
N TRP A 1092 -67.54 -25.95 -57.39
CA TRP A 1092 -67.90 -26.35 -55.97
C TRP A 1092 -66.90 -27.15 -55.08
N ILE A 1093 -66.73 -26.91 -53.77
CA ILE A 1093 -67.67 -26.79 -52.62
C ILE A 1093 -67.09 -25.74 -51.62
N HIS A 1094 -67.78 -24.72 -51.10
CA HIS A 1094 -68.89 -24.69 -50.10
C HIS A 1094 -68.51 -25.07 -48.65
N VAL A 1095 -68.06 -24.09 -47.87
CA VAL A 1095 -68.24 -24.00 -46.40
C VAL A 1095 -68.69 -22.58 -46.08
N GLN A 1096 -69.64 -22.43 -45.16
CA GLN A 1096 -70.24 -21.15 -44.80
C GLN A 1096 -69.35 -20.36 -43.83
N THR A 1097 -69.30 -19.04 -44.02
CA THR A 1097 -69.01 -18.08 -42.94
C THR A 1097 -70.31 -17.69 -42.23
N GLU A 1098 -70.14 -16.96 -41.13
CA GLU A 1098 -71.19 -16.19 -40.44
C GLU A 1098 -72.10 -17.00 -39.52
N ASP A 1099 -71.87 -16.82 -38.22
CA ASP A 1099 -72.95 -16.39 -37.35
C ASP A 1099 -72.39 -15.38 -36.32
N SER A 1100 -73.23 -14.45 -35.87
CA SER A 1100 -72.85 -13.38 -34.94
C SER A 1100 -74.01 -13.08 -34.00
N HIS A 1101 -73.74 -12.61 -32.78
CA HIS A 1101 -74.82 -12.14 -31.91
C HIS A 1101 -74.42 -10.97 -31.00
N GLU A 1102 -75.30 -9.97 -30.98
CA GLU A 1102 -75.19 -8.70 -30.27
C GLU A 1102 -75.78 -8.80 -28.84
N LYS A 1103 -75.53 -7.78 -27.99
CA LYS A 1103 -76.58 -6.81 -27.57
C LYS A 1103 -76.10 -5.67 -26.64
N GLU A 1104 -76.80 -4.54 -26.76
CA GLU A 1104 -76.77 -3.30 -25.93
C GLU A 1104 -77.76 -3.41 -24.72
N PRO A 1105 -78.13 -2.36 -23.90
CA PRO A 1105 -77.88 -0.89 -23.92
C PRO A 1105 -77.53 -0.28 -22.50
N GLU A 1106 -77.74 0.99 -22.07
CA GLU A 1106 -78.48 2.19 -22.55
C GLU A 1106 -77.97 3.53 -21.92
N VAL A 1107 -77.57 4.53 -22.75
CA VAL A 1107 -77.40 6.01 -22.47
C VAL A 1107 -76.71 6.43 -21.11
N ILE A 1108 -76.75 7.64 -20.48
CA ILE A 1108 -77.40 8.97 -20.70
C ILE A 1108 -76.45 10.16 -20.33
N SER A 1109 -76.09 11.00 -21.32
CA SER A 1109 -75.70 12.46 -21.27
C SER A 1109 -74.57 12.98 -20.31
N THR A 1110 -73.96 14.18 -20.44
CA THR A 1110 -74.16 15.38 -21.30
C THR A 1110 -72.82 16.13 -21.55
N VAL A 1111 -72.60 16.61 -22.80
CA VAL A 1111 -72.08 17.94 -23.28
C VAL A 1111 -70.88 18.62 -22.57
N GLY A 1112 -69.86 19.17 -23.28
CA GLY A 1112 -69.54 19.17 -24.73
C GLY A 1112 -68.66 20.35 -25.21
N GLN A 1113 -68.16 20.27 -26.47
CA GLN A 1113 -67.67 21.34 -27.39
C GLN A 1113 -66.48 22.26 -26.95
N ASN A 1114 -65.59 22.79 -27.82
CA ASN A 1114 -65.63 22.91 -29.30
C ASN A 1114 -64.23 23.02 -30.00
N ASP A 1115 -64.14 22.49 -31.24
CA ASP A 1115 -63.41 22.92 -32.47
C ASP A 1115 -61.91 23.32 -32.60
N ASN A 1116 -61.39 22.97 -33.82
CA ASN A 1116 -60.40 23.64 -34.69
C ASN A 1116 -58.87 23.36 -34.65
N MET A 1117 -58.49 22.32 -35.41
CA MET A 1117 -57.73 22.38 -36.68
C MET A 1117 -56.21 22.78 -36.74
N SER A 1118 -55.50 22.01 -37.57
CA SER A 1118 -54.28 22.31 -38.37
C SER A 1118 -52.92 21.72 -37.93
N LYS A 1119 -52.03 21.55 -38.91
CA LYS A 1119 -50.67 20.96 -38.82
C LYS A 1119 -49.62 22.06 -38.74
N VAL A 1120 -48.50 21.85 -38.04
CA VAL A 1120 -47.15 22.23 -38.51
C VAL A 1120 -46.05 21.49 -37.73
N LYS A 1121 -44.80 21.58 -38.22
CA LYS A 1121 -43.61 20.82 -37.83
C LYS A 1121 -43.11 21.10 -36.40
N LEU A 1122 -42.33 20.17 -35.86
CA LEU A 1122 -41.48 20.35 -34.67
C LEU A 1122 -40.02 20.54 -35.11
N THR A 1123 -39.39 21.64 -34.70
CA THR A 1123 -37.95 21.93 -34.90
C THR A 1123 -37.43 22.80 -33.75
N GLU A 1124 -36.11 22.71 -33.50
CA GLU A 1124 -35.28 23.61 -32.68
C GLU A 1124 -35.46 23.63 -31.14
N PHE A 1125 -34.49 23.02 -30.45
CA PHE A 1125 -33.67 23.65 -29.39
C PHE A 1125 -32.32 22.87 -29.29
N PRO A 1126 -31.23 23.39 -28.66
CA PRO A 1126 -29.89 23.26 -29.23
C PRO A 1126 -29.03 22.13 -28.68
N SER A 1127 -27.84 21.93 -29.27
CA SER A 1127 -26.90 20.85 -28.93
C SER A 1127 -25.82 21.26 -27.90
N PRO A 1128 -25.16 20.30 -27.20
CA PRO A 1128 -24.42 20.59 -25.96
C PRO A 1128 -23.08 21.35 -26.07
N LYS A 1129 -22.74 21.99 -27.20
CA LYS A 1129 -21.39 22.56 -27.44
C LYS A 1129 -21.18 24.02 -27.03
N GLU A 1130 -22.22 24.73 -26.59
CA GLU A 1130 -22.07 26.12 -26.08
C GLU A 1130 -21.84 26.21 -24.55
N LEU A 1131 -21.93 25.09 -23.81
CA LEU A 1131 -21.92 25.08 -22.34
C LEU A 1131 -20.53 24.87 -21.67
N MET A 1132 -19.44 24.74 -22.44
CA MET A 1132 -18.09 24.45 -21.91
C MET A 1132 -16.97 25.33 -22.49
N ALA A 1133 -17.32 26.53 -23.00
CA ALA A 1133 -16.36 27.48 -23.58
C ALA A 1133 -16.34 28.83 -22.85
N LYS A 1134 -16.57 28.84 -21.52
CA LYS A 1134 -16.59 30.08 -20.71
C LYS A 1134 -16.45 29.87 -19.19
N ASP A 1135 -15.40 29.16 -18.74
CA ASP A 1135 -15.02 29.17 -17.32
C ASP A 1135 -13.54 28.78 -17.05
N LEU A 1136 -12.63 29.48 -17.73
CA LEU A 1136 -11.20 29.52 -17.36
C LEU A 1136 -10.63 30.90 -17.65
N GLU A 1137 -9.81 31.40 -16.72
CA GLU A 1137 -9.09 32.68 -16.75
C GLU A 1137 -9.92 33.98 -16.76
N ALA A 1138 -10.70 34.20 -15.70
CA ALA A 1138 -10.94 35.53 -15.16
C ALA A 1138 -10.54 35.57 -13.66
N ARG A 1139 -9.37 36.12 -13.35
CA ARG A 1139 -8.86 36.26 -11.97
C ARG A 1139 -9.23 37.61 -11.36
N SER A 1140 -9.54 37.59 -10.06
CA SER A 1140 -9.46 38.69 -9.08
C SER A 1140 -10.53 39.80 -9.08
N LEU A 1141 -10.65 40.43 -7.89
CA LEU A 1141 -11.35 41.67 -7.53
C LEU A 1141 -12.90 41.66 -7.52
N GLY A 1142 -13.47 42.26 -6.45
CA GLY A 1142 -14.92 42.48 -6.27
C GLY A 1142 -15.41 42.12 -4.87
N SER A 1143 -16.00 43.06 -4.13
CA SER A 1143 -16.46 42.85 -2.74
C SER A 1143 -17.77 43.57 -2.43
N PHE A 1144 -18.47 43.13 -1.36
CA PHE A 1144 -19.68 43.72 -0.75
C PHE A 1144 -20.95 43.86 -1.61
N SER A 1145 -22.05 43.18 -1.22
CA SER A 1145 -23.07 43.78 -0.32
C SER A 1145 -24.28 42.84 -0.04
N ARG A 1146 -25.19 43.30 0.83
CA ARG A 1146 -26.48 42.71 1.29
C ARG A 1146 -27.57 42.77 0.18
N THR A 1147 -28.79 42.22 0.29
CA THR A 1147 -29.71 42.18 1.47
C THR A 1147 -30.93 41.23 1.30
N THR A 1148 -31.35 40.55 2.39
CA THR A 1148 -32.74 40.07 2.77
C THR A 1148 -33.66 39.35 1.74
N LEU A 1149 -34.38 38.28 2.10
CA LEU A 1149 -35.49 38.26 3.09
C LEU A 1149 -35.76 36.87 3.74
N GLN A 1150 -36.07 36.88 5.04
CA GLN A 1150 -37.18 36.24 5.82
C GLN A 1150 -37.83 34.90 5.36
N SER A 1151 -38.37 34.03 6.23
CA SER A 1151 -38.27 33.82 7.71
C SER A 1151 -38.88 32.43 8.07
N THR A 1152 -38.58 31.78 9.20
CA THR A 1152 -39.28 31.95 10.50
C THR A 1152 -38.56 31.18 11.64
N HIS A 1153 -38.80 31.60 12.89
CA HIS A 1153 -38.29 31.01 14.15
C HIS A 1153 -39.43 30.99 15.20
N PRO A 1154 -39.38 30.18 16.28
CA PRO A 1154 -38.49 30.36 17.44
C PRO A 1154 -37.84 28.99 17.84
N ALA A 1155 -37.57 28.53 19.08
CA ALA A 1155 -37.29 29.06 20.44
C ALA A 1155 -36.36 28.02 21.16
N ALA A 1156 -35.53 28.23 22.20
CA ALA A 1156 -35.08 29.37 23.04
C ALA A 1156 -35.38 29.22 24.57
N LEU A 1157 -34.42 28.67 25.32
CA LEU A 1157 -34.12 28.78 26.79
C LEU A 1157 -32.76 28.03 26.98
N LYS A 1158 -31.64 28.61 27.42
CA LYS A 1158 -31.22 29.06 28.79
C LYS A 1158 -31.24 27.92 29.83
N ASN A 1159 -30.25 27.72 30.69
CA ASN A 1159 -28.95 28.39 30.98
C ASN A 1159 -27.97 27.34 31.53
N GLY A 1160 -26.66 27.60 31.52
CA GLY A 1160 -25.63 26.75 32.12
C GLY A 1160 -24.22 27.22 31.77
#